data_AF-A0A4R7KB42-F1
#
_entry.id   AF-A0A4R7KB42-F1
#
_cell.length_a   1.000
_cell.length_b   1.000
_cell.length_c   1.000
_cell.angle_alpha   90.00
_cell.angle_beta   90.00
_cell.angle_gamma   90.00
#
_symmetry.space_group_name_H-M   'P 1'
#
loop_
_entity.id
_entity.type
_entity.pdbx_description
1 polymer ?
#
loop_
_entity_poly.entity_id
_entity_poly.type
_entity_poly.pdbx_seq_one_letter_code
_entity_poly.pdbx_strand_id
1 'polypeptide(L)'
;NLTDVAGNVGPNSNTDTALLDLTDPSAPTVEITEDTNNDGLISEDELVGDIDVRVTLVGPTFEGDTVTVTDGNGNSQNVILTAADVTNGFIDVVIANPGNGNTITVTANVTDVAGNVGPDSNTDTAVLDLTDPSAPTVEISEDTNNDGIISEDELVGDIDARVTLVGPTFEGDTVTVTDGNGNSQDVVLTATDITNGYIDVVIANPGDGNTITVTANLTDVAGNVGPNSNTDTALLDLTDPSAPTVEITEDTNNDGLISEDELVGDIDARVTLVGPTFEGDTVTITDGNGNSQNVVLTATDISNGFIDVIITNPGDAGTIVVTANIIDVAGNVGTDSNTDTAVLDLTNPTAPTVEITEDTNNDGLISIDELVGDIDARVTLPAQTFAGDTVTITDGNGNSQDVILTATDISNGFIDVIITDSGDAGTIVVTANITDVAGNVGPDSATDIAVLDLTDPLAPTVEIIEDTNNDGLISIDELSGDIDARVTLPAQTFAGDTVTITDGNGNSQDVVLTADDVANGFIDVVIANPGDLGTIVVTATITDVAGNVGLDSATDAAVLDLTDPTVDSFSTIDSTPVLTGQGNANENLVIELDTDGDNIVDVTYTVTTDASGDWSLDSETATPDSGSFPTLVDQDVINIKATDNSGNTGTGAVTISVDTDNDGINDNEEVVIGTDPNNPDTDGDGINDGQEVNVDNTNPLDDCSSVNGYPLADSDCDEDGLTTDEEVALGTDIDNPDTDNDGLLDGEEVMLDTNPNDSDSDDDGILDGQEVLDGTNPLDDCDHVGGTALPDSDCDGDGLTTAQEDAIGTDPDVA
;
A
#
# COMPACT_ATOMS: atom_id res chain seq x y z
N ASN A 1 118.75 138.88 -40.94
CA ASN A 1 118.56 140.27 -41.43
C ASN A 1 119.35 140.48 -42.69
N LEU A 2 118.86 141.35 -43.57
CA LEU A 2 119.60 141.86 -44.73
C LEU A 2 120.34 143.15 -44.34
N THR A 3 121.48 143.40 -44.98
CA THR A 3 122.31 144.60 -44.77
C THR A 3 122.31 145.43 -46.04
N ASP A 4 122.08 146.73 -45.94
CA ASP A 4 122.10 147.64 -47.09
C ASP A 4 123.51 148.12 -47.46
N VAL A 5 123.61 148.79 -48.61
CA VAL A 5 124.88 149.28 -49.20
C VAL A 5 125.53 150.42 -48.37
N ALA A 6 124.79 151.02 -47.44
CA ALA A 6 125.31 152.01 -46.49
C ALA A 6 125.79 151.36 -45.18
N GLY A 7 125.67 150.03 -45.04
CA GLY A 7 126.09 149.26 -43.87
C GLY A 7 125.03 149.12 -42.78
N ASN A 8 123.77 149.51 -43.04
CA ASN A 8 122.69 149.38 -42.07
C ASN A 8 122.13 147.95 -42.09
N VAL A 9 122.06 147.30 -40.94
CA VAL A 9 121.47 145.96 -40.78
C VAL A 9 120.01 146.11 -40.33
N GLY A 10 119.07 145.49 -41.05
CA GLY A 10 117.65 145.46 -40.66
C GLY A 10 117.40 144.68 -39.35
N PRO A 11 116.19 144.73 -38.75
CA PRO A 11 115.86 143.98 -37.52
C PRO A 11 115.59 142.48 -37.76
N ASN A 12 115.75 141.67 -36.69
CA ASN A 12 115.43 140.23 -36.65
C ASN A 12 113.93 139.99 -36.91
N SER A 13 113.58 138.84 -37.49
CA SER A 13 112.19 138.38 -37.53
C SER A 13 111.68 138.07 -36.11
N ASN A 14 110.37 138.20 -35.91
CA ASN A 14 109.69 137.85 -34.66
C ASN A 14 109.78 136.34 -34.37
N THR A 15 109.70 135.96 -33.10
CA THR A 15 109.64 134.55 -32.65
C THR A 15 108.22 134.00 -32.67
N ASP A 16 108.08 132.72 -32.99
CA ASP A 16 106.85 131.91 -32.92
C ASP A 16 106.95 130.91 -31.74
N THR A 17 105.83 130.59 -31.09
CA THR A 17 105.75 129.66 -29.94
C THR A 17 104.52 128.76 -30.03
N ALA A 18 104.70 127.44 -29.84
CA ALA A 18 103.64 126.45 -29.68
C ALA A 18 103.79 125.70 -28.34
N LEU A 19 102.68 125.24 -27.76
CA LEU A 19 102.67 124.33 -26.62
C LEU A 19 102.73 122.89 -27.14
N LEU A 20 103.63 122.08 -26.59
CA LEU A 20 103.80 120.69 -26.97
C LEU A 20 103.09 119.80 -25.95
N ASP A 21 102.04 119.11 -26.38
CA ASP A 21 101.40 118.02 -25.65
C ASP A 21 101.73 116.70 -26.35
N LEU A 22 102.21 115.73 -25.60
CA LEU A 22 102.63 114.40 -26.07
C LEU A 22 102.07 113.29 -25.17
N THR A 23 101.10 113.60 -24.29
CA THR A 23 100.52 112.59 -23.38
C THR A 23 99.25 112.03 -23.98
N ASP A 24 99.28 110.75 -24.36
CA ASP A 24 98.08 110.05 -24.80
C ASP A 24 97.09 109.86 -23.63
N PRO A 25 95.77 110.02 -23.85
CA PRO A 25 94.74 109.62 -22.90
C PRO A 25 94.81 108.14 -22.50
N SER A 26 94.27 107.79 -21.34
CA SER A 26 94.12 106.38 -20.93
C SER A 26 92.92 105.73 -21.62
N ALA A 27 92.96 104.39 -21.79
CA ALA A 27 91.82 103.65 -22.33
C ALA A 27 90.60 103.75 -21.39
N PRO A 28 89.40 104.01 -21.91
CA PRO A 28 88.16 103.88 -21.14
C PRO A 28 87.80 102.40 -20.93
N THR A 29 86.70 102.14 -20.22
CA THR A 29 86.04 100.82 -20.20
C THR A 29 84.64 100.93 -20.77
N VAL A 30 84.14 99.86 -21.39
CA VAL A 30 82.80 99.80 -22.00
C VAL A 30 82.00 98.64 -21.39
N GLU A 31 80.69 98.82 -21.27
CA GLU A 31 79.72 97.86 -20.75
C GLU A 31 78.42 97.99 -21.55
N ILE A 32 77.89 96.86 -22.06
CA ILE A 32 76.55 96.75 -22.64
C ILE A 32 75.56 96.58 -21.49
N THR A 33 74.64 97.52 -21.31
CA THR A 33 73.83 97.56 -20.09
C THR A 33 72.55 96.71 -20.14
N GLU A 34 72.13 96.29 -21.33
CA GLU A 34 71.01 95.36 -21.53
C GLU A 34 71.33 93.91 -21.12
N ASP A 35 72.60 93.48 -21.16
CA ASP A 35 73.02 92.16 -20.66
C ASP A 35 73.05 92.20 -19.11
N THR A 36 71.85 92.22 -18.51
CA THR A 36 71.68 92.49 -17.08
C THR A 36 72.13 91.33 -16.20
N ASN A 37 72.05 90.11 -16.73
CA ASN A 37 72.49 88.89 -16.05
C ASN A 37 73.97 88.55 -16.36
N ASN A 38 74.60 89.27 -17.30
CA ASN A 38 75.97 89.12 -17.76
C ASN A 38 76.26 87.69 -18.26
N ASP A 39 75.31 87.09 -18.97
CA ASP A 39 75.44 85.77 -19.58
C ASP A 39 75.98 85.82 -21.03
N GLY A 40 76.16 87.03 -21.58
CA GLY A 40 76.64 87.26 -22.94
C GLY A 40 75.55 87.11 -24.00
N LEU A 41 74.29 86.96 -23.59
CA LEU A 41 73.09 86.98 -24.42
C LEU A 41 72.25 88.20 -24.03
N ILE A 42 71.33 88.60 -24.91
CA ILE A 42 70.31 89.59 -24.62
C ILE A 42 68.98 88.98 -25.04
N SER A 43 68.12 88.70 -24.07
CA SER A 43 66.75 88.21 -24.26
C SER A 43 65.79 89.28 -24.79
N GLU A 44 64.60 88.87 -25.22
CA GLU A 44 63.51 89.81 -25.56
C GLU A 44 63.16 90.72 -24.36
N ASP A 45 63.17 90.18 -23.14
CA ASP A 45 62.86 90.92 -21.92
C ASP A 45 63.97 91.91 -21.51
N GLU A 46 65.23 91.59 -21.81
CA GLU A 46 66.38 92.45 -21.55
C GLU A 46 66.50 93.62 -22.53
N LEU A 47 66.05 93.42 -23.76
CA LEU A 47 66.19 94.42 -24.82
C LEU A 47 65.15 95.55 -24.69
N VAL A 48 65.61 96.77 -24.39
CA VAL A 48 64.76 97.98 -24.38
C VAL A 48 65.08 98.90 -25.57
N GLY A 49 64.74 98.45 -26.78
CA GLY A 49 64.88 99.25 -28.01
C GLY A 49 66.21 99.04 -28.73
N ASP A 50 67.04 100.08 -28.78
CA ASP A 50 68.43 100.01 -29.27
C ASP A 50 69.37 99.65 -28.09
N ILE A 51 70.64 99.32 -28.35
CA ILE A 51 71.58 98.85 -27.31
C ILE A 51 72.21 100.04 -26.59
N ASP A 52 72.04 100.11 -25.28
CA ASP A 52 72.68 101.11 -24.42
C ASP A 52 74.08 100.63 -23.99
N VAL A 53 75.08 101.46 -24.28
CA VAL A 53 76.49 101.21 -23.91
C VAL A 53 76.97 102.29 -22.96
N ARG A 54 77.42 101.87 -21.79
CA ARG A 54 78.11 102.75 -20.86
C ARG A 54 79.62 102.74 -21.11
N VAL A 55 80.18 103.91 -21.42
CA VAL A 55 81.63 104.12 -21.51
C VAL A 55 82.13 104.86 -20.28
N THR A 56 82.83 104.16 -19.40
CA THR A 56 83.42 104.74 -18.19
C THR A 56 84.81 105.32 -18.51
N LEU A 57 85.00 106.57 -18.15
CA LEU A 57 86.22 107.33 -18.37
C LEU A 57 87.26 106.99 -17.30
N VAL A 58 88.50 106.75 -17.71
CA VAL A 58 89.59 106.36 -16.81
C VAL A 58 90.76 107.32 -16.98
N GLY A 59 91.34 107.76 -15.86
CA GLY A 59 92.47 108.70 -15.86
C GLY A 59 92.08 110.16 -16.12
N PRO A 60 93.05 111.05 -16.38
CA PRO A 60 92.75 112.46 -16.62
C PRO A 60 92.13 112.65 -18.02
N THR A 61 90.80 112.79 -18.08
CA THR A 61 90.05 113.25 -19.25
C THR A 61 89.55 114.67 -19.01
N PHE A 62 89.51 115.49 -20.05
CA PHE A 62 89.15 116.90 -19.95
C PHE A 62 87.98 117.27 -20.86
N GLU A 63 87.31 118.38 -20.53
CA GLU A 63 86.29 118.95 -21.39
C GLU A 63 86.90 119.29 -22.76
N GLY A 64 86.27 118.82 -23.83
CA GLY A 64 86.75 118.95 -25.20
C GLY A 64 87.47 117.73 -25.77
N ASP A 65 87.89 116.76 -24.93
CA ASP A 65 88.37 115.47 -25.43
C ASP A 65 87.24 114.72 -26.15
N THR A 66 87.56 113.88 -27.13
CA THR A 66 86.58 113.11 -27.91
C THR A 66 86.67 111.64 -27.55
N VAL A 67 85.57 111.04 -27.07
CA VAL A 67 85.42 109.59 -26.96
C VAL A 67 84.90 109.07 -28.29
N THR A 68 85.64 108.15 -28.91
CA THR A 68 85.19 107.43 -30.09
C THR A 68 84.75 106.05 -29.66
N VAL A 69 83.45 105.76 -29.77
CA VAL A 69 82.86 104.45 -29.52
C VAL A 69 82.70 103.74 -30.86
N THR A 70 83.27 102.56 -31.00
CA THR A 70 83.30 101.79 -32.24
C THR A 70 82.59 100.45 -32.03
N ASP A 71 81.60 100.16 -32.87
CA ASP A 71 80.92 98.86 -32.91
C ASP A 71 81.77 97.81 -33.66
N GLY A 72 81.40 96.54 -33.52
CA GLY A 72 82.07 95.40 -34.17
C GLY A 72 82.02 95.41 -35.70
N ASN A 73 81.18 96.27 -36.29
CA ASN A 73 81.07 96.49 -37.73
C ASN A 73 81.96 97.65 -38.22
N GLY A 74 82.68 98.31 -37.32
CA GLY A 74 83.58 99.43 -37.60
C GLY A 74 82.88 100.78 -37.72
N ASN A 75 81.57 100.87 -37.43
CA ASN A 75 80.90 102.16 -37.31
C ASN A 75 81.36 102.82 -36.01
N SER A 76 81.70 104.10 -36.09
CA SER A 76 82.19 104.85 -34.94
C SER A 76 81.32 106.07 -34.67
N GLN A 77 80.98 106.26 -33.40
CA GLN A 77 80.30 107.44 -32.90
C GLN A 77 81.26 108.26 -32.03
N ASN A 78 81.43 109.52 -32.39
CA ASN A 78 82.27 110.44 -31.64
C ASN A 78 81.42 111.27 -30.69
N VAL A 79 81.78 111.27 -29.42
CA VAL A 79 81.18 112.08 -28.36
C VAL A 79 82.24 113.03 -27.82
N ILE A 80 82.02 114.34 -27.96
CA ILE A 80 82.90 115.35 -27.37
C ILE A 80 82.50 115.51 -25.90
N LEU A 81 83.44 115.30 -25.00
CA LEU A 81 83.22 115.38 -23.55
C LEU A 81 82.87 116.80 -23.13
N THR A 82 81.71 116.95 -22.49
CA THR A 82 81.32 118.16 -21.79
C THR A 82 81.88 118.17 -20.36
N ALA A 83 81.86 119.33 -19.69
CA ALA A 83 82.23 119.39 -18.26
C ALA A 83 81.39 118.46 -17.36
N ALA A 84 80.14 118.15 -17.76
CA ALA A 84 79.27 117.25 -17.01
C ALA A 84 79.73 115.78 -17.15
N ASP A 85 80.08 115.35 -18.36
CA ASP A 85 80.51 113.98 -18.65
C ASP A 85 81.80 113.62 -17.88
N VAL A 86 82.77 114.55 -17.87
CA VAL A 86 84.01 114.42 -17.09
C VAL A 86 83.73 114.34 -15.59
N THR A 87 82.71 115.06 -15.10
CA THR A 87 82.32 115.03 -13.68
C THR A 87 81.61 113.72 -13.32
N ASN A 88 80.75 113.21 -14.20
CA ASN A 88 80.03 111.95 -14.01
C ASN A 88 80.98 110.73 -14.12
N GLY A 89 82.08 110.88 -14.86
CA GLY A 89 83.07 109.82 -15.06
C GLY A 89 82.66 108.77 -16.08
N PHE A 90 81.54 108.96 -16.79
CA PHE A 90 81.08 108.09 -17.87
C PHE A 90 80.21 108.88 -18.87
N ILE A 91 80.03 108.29 -20.05
CA ILE A 91 78.99 108.65 -21.01
C ILE A 91 78.18 107.40 -21.34
N ASP A 92 76.90 107.57 -21.64
CA ASP A 92 76.07 106.51 -22.21
C ASP A 92 75.85 106.80 -23.70
N VAL A 93 75.96 105.76 -24.52
CA VAL A 93 75.88 105.83 -25.98
C VAL A 93 74.94 104.74 -26.47
N VAL A 94 74.01 105.12 -27.33
CA VAL A 94 73.05 104.19 -27.94
C VAL A 94 73.62 103.69 -29.27
N ILE A 95 73.75 102.36 -29.41
CA ILE A 95 74.15 101.69 -30.64
C ILE A 95 72.93 101.00 -31.24
N ALA A 96 72.74 101.12 -32.55
CA ALA A 96 71.62 100.49 -33.24
C ALA A 96 71.58 98.99 -32.97
N ASN A 97 70.40 98.47 -32.61
CA ASN A 97 70.17 97.05 -32.42
C ASN A 97 70.52 96.26 -33.71
N PRO A 98 71.46 95.30 -33.67
CA PRO A 98 71.88 94.56 -34.85
C PRO A 98 70.83 93.53 -35.33
N GLY A 99 69.78 93.28 -34.55
CA GLY A 99 68.69 92.33 -34.80
C GLY A 99 68.96 90.95 -34.22
N ASN A 100 67.89 90.14 -34.05
CA ASN A 100 67.97 88.78 -33.49
C ASN A 100 69.04 87.90 -34.17
N GLY A 101 69.78 87.12 -33.39
CA GLY A 101 70.86 86.22 -33.80
C GLY A 101 72.18 86.91 -34.12
N ASN A 102 72.28 88.23 -33.99
CA ASN A 102 73.51 88.98 -34.28
C ASN A 102 74.27 89.36 -33.00
N THR A 103 75.58 89.41 -33.12
CA THR A 103 76.50 89.81 -32.04
C THR A 103 76.72 91.32 -32.07
N ILE A 104 76.55 91.96 -30.91
CA ILE A 104 77.03 93.32 -30.68
C ILE A 104 78.39 93.23 -29.97
N THR A 105 79.39 93.92 -30.51
CA THR A 105 80.71 94.07 -29.89
C THR A 105 81.05 95.55 -29.84
N VAL A 106 81.55 96.04 -28.71
CA VAL A 106 81.80 97.47 -28.52
C VAL A 106 83.19 97.72 -27.96
N THR A 107 83.85 98.75 -28.48
CA THR A 107 85.13 99.29 -27.97
C THR A 107 85.06 100.81 -27.94
N ALA A 108 85.89 101.46 -27.13
CA ALA A 108 86.02 102.90 -27.16
C ALA A 108 87.45 103.37 -26.91
N ASN A 109 87.85 104.50 -27.48
CA ASN A 109 89.08 105.20 -27.12
C ASN A 109 88.82 106.69 -26.89
N VAL A 110 89.81 107.39 -26.34
CA VAL A 110 89.73 108.84 -26.09
C VAL A 110 90.84 109.55 -26.87
N THR A 111 90.47 110.61 -27.59
CA THR A 111 91.39 111.53 -28.26
C THR A 111 91.39 112.87 -27.55
N ASP A 112 92.55 113.36 -27.11
CA ASP A 112 92.62 114.66 -26.43
C ASP A 112 92.46 115.85 -27.40
N VAL A 113 92.33 117.06 -26.85
CA VAL A 113 92.25 118.31 -27.64
C VAL A 113 93.50 118.61 -28.46
N ALA A 114 94.66 118.01 -28.13
CA ALA A 114 95.90 118.15 -28.89
C ALA A 114 95.98 117.15 -30.07
N GLY A 115 95.07 116.17 -30.11
CA GLY A 115 94.99 115.13 -31.13
C GLY A 115 95.75 113.85 -30.80
N ASN A 116 96.22 113.67 -29.57
CA ASN A 116 96.81 112.41 -29.12
C ASN A 116 95.69 111.39 -28.87
N VAL A 117 95.83 110.18 -29.41
CA VAL A 117 94.79 109.12 -29.35
C VAL A 117 95.24 108.06 -28.36
N GLY A 118 94.44 107.85 -27.31
CA GLY A 118 94.63 106.80 -26.32
C GLY A 118 94.38 105.39 -26.89
N PRO A 119 94.79 104.34 -26.17
CA PRO A 119 94.48 102.97 -26.56
C PRO A 119 92.97 102.69 -26.48
N ASP A 120 92.51 101.71 -27.26
CA ASP A 120 91.14 101.20 -27.18
C ASP A 120 90.89 100.49 -25.84
N SER A 121 89.64 100.53 -25.37
CA SER A 121 89.13 99.74 -24.26
C SER A 121 89.22 98.24 -24.56
N ASN A 122 89.06 97.41 -23.53
CA ASN A 122 88.67 96.02 -23.77
C ASN A 122 87.31 95.99 -24.49
N THR A 123 87.07 94.92 -25.25
CA THR A 123 85.79 94.67 -25.92
C THR A 123 84.76 94.18 -24.91
N ASP A 124 83.55 94.72 -24.98
CA ASP A 124 82.38 94.04 -24.44
C ASP A 124 81.54 93.43 -25.57
N THR A 125 80.87 92.31 -25.32
CA THR A 125 80.18 91.54 -26.38
C THR A 125 78.99 90.76 -25.84
N ALA A 126 77.85 90.88 -26.55
CA ALA A 126 76.66 90.07 -26.31
C ALA A 126 76.01 89.63 -27.63
N VAL A 127 75.25 88.53 -27.62
CA VAL A 127 74.46 88.05 -28.78
C VAL A 127 72.98 88.22 -28.48
N LEU A 128 72.24 88.83 -29.40
CA LEU A 128 70.80 88.96 -29.21
C LEU A 128 70.12 87.63 -29.55
N ASP A 129 69.38 87.08 -28.60
CA ASP A 129 68.47 85.96 -28.80
C ASP A 129 67.09 86.38 -28.31
N LEU A 130 66.24 86.78 -29.25
CA LEU A 130 64.91 87.34 -29.02
C LEU A 130 63.82 86.35 -29.46
N THR A 131 64.13 85.05 -29.48
CA THR A 131 63.28 84.03 -30.09
C THR A 131 62.67 83.12 -29.03
N ASP A 132 61.38 83.32 -28.73
CA ASP A 132 60.65 82.39 -27.87
C ASP A 132 60.71 80.95 -28.41
N PRO A 133 60.98 79.95 -27.55
CA PRO A 133 60.87 78.56 -27.94
C PRO A 133 59.40 78.15 -28.21
N SER A 134 59.22 77.07 -28.97
CA SER A 134 57.88 76.52 -29.25
C SER A 134 57.34 75.73 -28.05
N ALA A 135 56.00 75.68 -27.90
CA ALA A 135 55.38 74.87 -26.86
C ALA A 135 55.71 73.38 -27.07
N PRO A 136 56.13 72.65 -26.01
CA PRO A 136 56.24 71.19 -26.06
C PRO A 136 54.85 70.53 -26.08
N THR A 137 54.81 69.21 -26.20
CA THR A 137 53.59 68.41 -25.93
C THR A 137 53.80 67.52 -24.72
N VAL A 138 52.74 67.24 -23.97
CA VAL A 138 52.77 66.41 -22.76
C VAL A 138 51.78 65.26 -22.90
N GLU A 139 52.16 64.09 -22.41
CA GLU A 139 51.35 62.87 -22.35
C GLU A 139 51.59 62.16 -21.00
N ILE A 140 50.54 61.79 -20.28
CA ILE A 140 50.59 60.95 -19.08
C ILE A 140 50.76 59.50 -19.53
N SER A 141 51.84 58.84 -19.11
CA SER A 141 52.24 57.55 -19.66
C SER A 141 51.48 56.36 -19.06
N GLU A 142 50.94 56.52 -17.85
CA GLU A 142 50.13 55.51 -17.17
C GLU A 142 48.75 55.32 -17.81
N ASP A 143 48.17 56.35 -18.43
CA ASP A 143 46.89 56.24 -19.17
C ASP A 143 47.11 55.53 -20.51
N THR A 144 47.45 54.24 -20.45
CA THR A 144 47.91 53.46 -21.60
C THR A 144 46.82 53.22 -22.63
N ASN A 145 45.56 53.23 -22.20
CA ASN A 145 44.40 53.05 -23.06
C ASN A 145 43.81 54.40 -23.54
N ASN A 146 44.31 55.52 -22.99
CA ASN A 146 43.93 56.90 -23.28
C ASN A 146 42.41 57.13 -23.07
N ASP A 147 41.84 56.55 -22.02
CA ASP A 147 40.43 56.73 -21.63
C ASP A 147 40.21 57.90 -20.65
N GLY A 148 41.31 58.51 -20.16
CA GLY A 148 41.29 59.62 -19.23
C GLY A 148 41.14 59.19 -17.77
N ILE A 149 41.28 57.90 -17.46
CA ILE A 149 41.27 57.31 -16.14
C ILE A 149 42.54 56.45 -15.99
N ILE A 150 43.10 56.39 -14.78
CA ILE A 150 44.21 55.50 -14.45
C ILE A 150 43.69 54.51 -13.42
N SER A 151 43.65 53.24 -13.82
CA SER A 151 43.33 52.08 -12.97
C SER A 151 44.47 51.68 -12.03
N GLU A 152 44.19 50.79 -11.07
CA GLU A 152 45.24 50.21 -10.21
C GLU A 152 46.31 49.48 -11.03
N ASP A 153 45.90 48.77 -12.08
CA ASP A 153 46.80 48.02 -12.97
C ASP A 153 47.68 48.94 -13.85
N GLU A 154 47.16 50.12 -14.21
CA GLU A 154 47.88 51.13 -14.99
C GLU A 154 48.91 51.90 -14.15
N LEU A 155 48.64 52.08 -12.85
CA LEU A 155 49.50 52.84 -11.97
C LEU A 155 50.75 52.06 -11.53
N VAL A 156 51.93 52.50 -11.96
CA VAL A 156 53.22 51.95 -11.52
C VAL A 156 54.00 52.93 -10.63
N GLY A 157 53.50 53.13 -9.41
CA GLY A 157 54.15 54.00 -8.41
C GLY A 157 53.65 55.43 -8.43
N ASP A 158 54.53 56.38 -8.75
CA ASP A 158 54.16 57.78 -9.04
C ASP A 158 53.82 57.92 -10.54
N ILE A 159 53.34 59.08 -10.98
CA ILE A 159 52.86 59.30 -12.35
C ILE A 159 54.00 59.73 -13.27
N ASP A 160 54.28 59.01 -14.35
CA ASP A 160 55.25 59.38 -15.37
C ASP A 160 54.60 60.20 -16.49
N ALA A 161 55.01 61.46 -16.65
CA ALA A 161 54.61 62.30 -17.78
C ALA A 161 55.75 62.44 -18.79
N ARG A 162 55.47 62.14 -20.05
CA ARG A 162 56.39 62.36 -21.17
C ARG A 162 56.18 63.74 -21.76
N VAL A 163 57.21 64.56 -21.75
CA VAL A 163 57.24 65.86 -22.43
C VAL A 163 58.03 65.73 -23.72
N THR A 164 57.34 65.76 -24.86
CA THR A 164 57.96 65.74 -26.18
C THR A 164 58.36 67.14 -26.59
N LEU A 165 59.62 67.28 -27.00
CA LEU A 165 60.21 68.54 -27.43
C LEU A 165 59.79 68.85 -28.87
N VAL A 166 59.32 70.08 -29.10
CA VAL A 166 58.83 70.53 -30.41
C VAL A 166 59.64 71.73 -30.88
N GLY A 167 60.10 71.69 -32.13
CA GLY A 167 60.89 72.77 -32.73
C GLY A 167 62.39 72.69 -32.39
N PRO A 168 63.17 73.75 -32.69
CA PRO A 168 64.57 73.79 -32.29
C PRO A 168 64.65 73.91 -30.76
N THR A 169 65.29 72.92 -30.14
CA THR A 169 65.63 72.89 -28.72
C THR A 169 67.12 72.60 -28.60
N PHE A 170 67.77 73.20 -27.61
CA PHE A 170 69.21 73.16 -27.44
C PHE A 170 69.60 72.67 -26.05
N GLU A 171 70.82 72.14 -25.94
CA GLU A 171 71.39 71.78 -24.64
C GLU A 171 71.53 73.05 -23.79
N GLY A 172 70.99 73.02 -22.58
CA GLY A 172 70.91 74.17 -21.67
C GLY A 172 69.53 74.83 -21.58
N ASP A 173 68.63 74.62 -22.55
CA ASP A 173 67.24 75.06 -22.41
C ASP A 173 66.58 74.35 -21.21
N THR A 174 65.60 74.96 -20.58
CA THR A 174 64.91 74.44 -19.40
C THR A 174 63.45 74.13 -19.72
N VAL A 175 63.01 72.89 -19.54
CA VAL A 175 61.59 72.53 -19.56
C VAL A 175 61.04 72.71 -18.15
N THR A 176 59.98 73.50 -18.00
CA THR A 176 59.25 73.61 -16.73
C THR A 176 57.96 72.81 -16.85
N VAL A 177 57.84 71.72 -16.08
CA VAL A 177 56.61 70.91 -16.02
C VAL A 177 55.81 71.31 -14.81
N THR A 178 54.53 71.64 -14.99
CA THR A 178 53.64 72.13 -13.94
C THR A 178 52.42 71.23 -13.79
N ASP A 179 52.15 70.78 -12.57
CA ASP A 179 50.97 70.01 -12.22
C ASP A 179 49.72 70.90 -12.01
N GLY A 180 48.54 70.28 -11.91
CA GLY A 180 47.26 70.97 -11.68
C GLY A 180 47.17 71.72 -10.33
N ASN A 181 48.09 71.43 -9.40
CA ASN A 181 48.18 72.09 -8.10
C ASN A 181 49.15 73.30 -8.13
N GLY A 182 49.79 73.56 -9.26
CA GLY A 182 50.73 74.65 -9.46
C GLY A 182 52.14 74.35 -8.95
N ASN A 183 52.47 73.09 -8.64
CA ASN A 183 53.85 72.70 -8.38
C ASN A 183 54.57 72.56 -9.72
N SER A 184 55.77 73.15 -9.81
CA SER A 184 56.58 73.11 -11.03
C SER A 184 57.90 72.39 -10.77
N GLN A 185 58.35 71.64 -11.77
CA GLN A 185 59.63 70.97 -11.84
C GLN A 185 60.40 71.44 -13.07
N ASP A 186 61.59 72.00 -12.85
CA ASP A 186 62.46 72.47 -13.91
C ASP A 186 63.47 71.38 -14.29
N VAL A 187 63.57 71.09 -15.59
CA VAL A 187 64.50 70.12 -16.16
C VAL A 187 65.36 70.82 -17.21
N VAL A 188 66.65 70.99 -16.90
CA VAL A 188 67.63 71.51 -17.86
C VAL A 188 67.97 70.42 -18.87
N LEU A 189 67.78 70.70 -20.14
CA LEU A 189 67.97 69.76 -21.25
C LEU A 189 69.45 69.44 -21.44
N THR A 190 69.77 68.14 -21.44
CA THR A 190 71.09 67.61 -21.79
C THR A 190 71.16 67.21 -23.26
N ALA A 191 72.36 67.00 -23.80
CA ALA A 191 72.53 66.47 -25.15
C ALA A 191 71.79 65.13 -25.40
N THR A 192 71.53 64.34 -24.36
CA THR A 192 70.78 63.08 -24.46
C THR A 192 69.30 63.35 -24.69
N ASP A 193 68.73 64.30 -23.97
CA ASP A 193 67.30 64.65 -24.05
C ASP A 193 66.94 65.20 -25.43
N ILE A 194 67.80 66.08 -25.97
CA ILE A 194 67.67 66.60 -27.34
C ILE A 194 67.73 65.47 -28.37
N THR A 195 68.59 64.46 -28.15
CA THR A 195 68.70 63.31 -29.06
C THR A 195 67.47 62.41 -28.99
N ASN A 196 66.91 62.21 -27.80
CA ASN A 196 65.69 61.42 -27.59
C ASN A 196 64.45 62.16 -28.14
N GLY A 197 64.46 63.49 -28.11
CA GLY A 197 63.34 64.34 -28.52
C GLY A 197 62.26 64.46 -27.45
N TYR A 198 62.49 63.94 -26.25
CA TYR A 198 61.58 64.02 -25.11
C TYR A 198 62.34 63.90 -23.79
N ILE A 199 61.68 64.31 -22.72
CA ILE A 199 62.04 63.98 -21.33
C ILE A 199 60.88 63.25 -20.67
N ASP A 200 61.17 62.37 -19.72
CA ASP A 200 60.17 61.77 -18.85
C ASP A 200 60.34 62.40 -17.46
N VAL A 201 59.24 62.80 -16.83
CA VAL A 201 59.23 63.38 -15.49
C VAL A 201 58.28 62.63 -14.58
N VAL A 202 58.68 62.47 -13.32
CA VAL A 202 57.87 61.80 -12.30
C VAL A 202 57.10 62.87 -11.53
N ILE A 203 55.78 62.75 -11.50
CA ILE A 203 54.86 63.62 -10.79
C ILE A 203 54.26 62.83 -9.64
N ALA A 204 54.21 63.45 -8.46
CA ALA A 204 53.66 62.80 -7.27
C ALA A 204 52.21 62.36 -7.52
N ASN A 205 51.91 61.10 -7.20
CA ASN A 205 50.57 60.56 -7.27
C ASN A 205 49.62 61.38 -6.35
N PRO A 206 48.57 62.03 -6.89
CA PRO A 206 47.64 62.84 -6.09
C PRO A 206 46.72 62.01 -5.17
N GLY A 207 46.73 60.69 -5.30
CA GLY A 207 45.89 59.74 -4.58
C GLY A 207 44.58 59.43 -5.29
N ASP A 208 43.98 58.30 -4.94
CA ASP A 208 42.72 57.80 -5.51
C ASP A 208 41.58 58.85 -5.46
N GLY A 209 40.76 58.88 -6.51
CA GLY A 209 39.67 59.82 -6.74
C GLY A 209 40.08 61.25 -7.13
N ASN A 210 41.38 61.52 -7.32
CA ASN A 210 41.88 62.84 -7.71
C ASN A 210 42.31 62.87 -9.18
N THR A 211 42.12 64.02 -9.82
CA THR A 211 42.54 64.24 -11.21
C THR A 211 43.98 64.77 -11.23
N ILE A 212 44.84 64.09 -11.99
CA ILE A 212 46.13 64.63 -12.39
C ILE A 212 45.97 65.49 -13.64
N THR A 213 46.70 66.60 -13.70
CA THR A 213 46.67 67.57 -14.80
C THR A 213 48.10 68.04 -15.02
N VAL A 214 48.61 67.93 -16.24
CA VAL A 214 50.02 68.23 -16.53
C VAL A 214 50.13 69.19 -17.71
N THR A 215 50.96 70.22 -17.54
CA THR A 215 51.35 71.17 -18.59
C THR A 215 52.86 71.38 -18.56
N ALA A 216 53.47 71.75 -19.68
CA ALA A 216 54.88 72.11 -19.72
C ALA A 216 55.15 73.30 -20.64
N ASN A 217 56.16 74.10 -20.35
CA ASN A 217 56.72 75.08 -21.29
C ASN A 217 58.25 74.97 -21.34
N LEU A 218 58.86 75.68 -22.29
CA LEU A 218 60.31 75.72 -22.45
C LEU A 218 60.82 77.15 -22.23
N THR A 219 61.97 77.28 -21.59
CA THR A 219 62.75 78.52 -21.48
C THR A 219 64.10 78.28 -22.14
N ASP A 220 64.48 79.11 -23.10
CA ASP A 220 65.79 78.97 -23.76
C ASP A 220 66.95 79.46 -22.86
N VAL A 221 68.18 79.27 -23.33
CA VAL A 221 69.39 79.71 -22.61
C VAL A 221 69.52 81.22 -22.44
N ALA A 222 68.86 82.03 -23.27
CA ALA A 222 68.81 83.49 -23.12
C ALA A 222 67.77 83.93 -22.09
N GLY A 223 66.82 83.05 -21.75
CA GLY A 223 65.75 83.32 -20.80
C GLY A 223 64.40 83.62 -21.45
N ASN A 224 64.25 83.49 -22.79
CA ASN A 224 62.95 83.65 -23.44
C ASN A 224 62.04 82.46 -23.10
N VAL A 225 60.79 82.73 -22.72
CA VAL A 225 59.84 81.71 -22.23
C VAL A 225 58.76 81.44 -23.28
N GLY A 226 58.73 80.22 -23.79
CA GLY A 226 57.73 79.75 -24.74
C GLY A 226 56.34 79.55 -24.14
N PRO A 227 55.30 79.38 -24.98
CA PRO A 227 53.95 79.09 -24.51
C PRO A 227 53.85 77.72 -23.84
N ASN A 228 52.86 77.56 -22.97
CA ASN A 228 52.52 76.27 -22.37
C ASN A 228 52.01 75.29 -23.44
N SER A 229 52.30 74.00 -23.22
CA SER A 229 51.70 72.88 -23.93
C SER A 229 50.18 72.87 -23.75
N ASN A 230 49.50 72.08 -24.59
CA ASN A 230 48.16 71.62 -24.21
C ASN A 230 48.26 70.84 -22.90
N THR A 231 47.18 70.90 -22.13
CA THR A 231 47.05 70.16 -20.88
C THR A 231 46.68 68.72 -21.15
N ASP A 232 47.34 67.80 -20.46
CA ASP A 232 46.91 66.41 -20.38
C ASP A 232 46.32 66.11 -18.99
N THR A 233 45.29 65.25 -18.93
CA THR A 233 44.51 65.00 -17.71
C THR A 233 44.04 63.56 -17.61
N ALA A 234 44.20 62.96 -16.43
CA ALA A 234 43.60 61.67 -16.10
C ALA A 234 43.04 61.67 -14.67
N LEU A 235 41.93 60.96 -14.43
CA LEU A 235 41.39 60.70 -13.10
C LEU A 235 42.01 59.41 -12.54
N LEU A 236 42.51 59.42 -11.31
CA LEU A 236 42.93 58.18 -10.67
C LEU A 236 41.70 57.50 -10.06
N ASP A 237 41.40 56.30 -10.50
CA ASP A 237 40.39 55.42 -9.93
C ASP A 237 41.03 54.06 -9.67
N LEU A 238 41.49 53.88 -8.44
CA LEU A 238 42.30 52.73 -8.00
C LEU A 238 41.51 51.81 -7.07
N THR A 239 40.21 52.05 -6.90
CA THR A 239 39.39 51.31 -5.95
C THR A 239 38.64 50.19 -6.66
N ASP A 240 39.01 48.94 -6.34
CA ASP A 240 38.22 47.78 -6.76
C ASP A 240 36.75 47.87 -6.31
N PRO A 241 35.78 47.55 -7.20
CA PRO A 241 34.40 47.34 -6.83
C PRO A 241 34.23 46.30 -5.72
N SER A 242 33.24 46.51 -4.85
CA SER A 242 32.88 45.51 -3.84
C SER A 242 32.19 44.30 -4.49
N ALA A 243 32.43 43.10 -3.94
CA ALA A 243 31.75 41.89 -4.40
C ALA A 243 30.23 42.04 -4.31
N PRO A 244 29.48 41.70 -5.37
CA PRO A 244 28.02 41.60 -5.29
C PRO A 244 27.61 40.35 -4.50
N THR A 245 26.31 40.20 -4.27
CA THR A 245 25.73 38.92 -3.82
C THR A 245 24.83 38.35 -4.91
N VAL A 246 24.82 37.03 -5.05
CA VAL A 246 23.98 36.33 -6.02
C VAL A 246 22.98 35.43 -5.29
N GLU A 247 21.79 35.32 -5.85
CA GLU A 247 20.69 34.48 -5.39
C GLU A 247 19.98 33.87 -6.60
N ILE A 248 19.78 32.57 -6.64
CA ILE A 248 18.95 31.87 -7.62
C ILE A 248 17.51 32.05 -7.17
N THR A 249 16.81 33.01 -7.77
CA THR A 249 15.46 33.39 -7.32
C THR A 249 14.39 32.35 -7.65
N GLU A 250 14.73 31.39 -8.50
CA GLU A 250 13.89 30.24 -8.83
C GLU A 250 13.77 29.26 -7.65
N ASP A 251 14.81 29.13 -6.82
CA ASP A 251 14.77 28.34 -5.58
C ASP A 251 14.05 29.16 -4.50
N THR A 252 12.72 29.18 -4.60
CA THR A 252 11.88 30.06 -3.78
C THR A 252 11.87 29.70 -2.30
N ASN A 253 12.13 28.44 -1.98
CA ASN A 253 12.13 27.90 -0.64
C ASN A 253 13.56 27.84 -0.02
N ASN A 254 14.59 28.07 -0.85
CA ASN A 254 16.01 28.08 -0.54
C ASN A 254 16.49 26.75 0.09
N ASP A 255 16.02 25.62 -0.45
CA ASP A 255 16.43 24.27 -0.05
C ASP A 255 17.59 23.70 -0.88
N GLY A 256 18.01 24.42 -1.93
CA GLY A 256 19.09 24.03 -2.84
C GLY A 256 18.64 23.08 -3.95
N LEU A 257 17.33 22.85 -4.10
CA LEU A 257 16.70 22.14 -5.18
C LEU A 257 15.76 23.08 -5.95
N ILE A 258 15.46 22.72 -7.19
CA ILE A 258 14.44 23.42 -7.99
C ILE A 258 13.46 22.37 -8.48
N SER A 259 12.22 22.46 -8.00
CA SER A 259 11.09 21.62 -8.40
C SER A 259 10.52 21.96 -9.78
N GLU A 260 9.65 21.09 -10.30
CA GLU A 260 8.86 21.38 -11.52
C GLU A 260 7.98 22.63 -11.35
N ASP A 261 7.42 22.85 -10.16
CA ASP A 261 6.54 24.00 -9.87
C ASP A 261 7.33 25.31 -9.71
N GLU A 262 8.57 25.23 -9.21
CA GLU A 262 9.46 26.39 -9.12
C GLU A 262 9.97 26.81 -10.49
N LEU A 263 10.16 25.87 -11.41
CA LEU A 263 10.74 26.13 -12.73
C LEU A 263 9.75 26.81 -13.72
N VAL A 264 9.99 28.08 -14.04
CA VAL A 264 9.30 28.89 -15.05
C VAL A 264 10.21 29.18 -16.25
N GLY A 265 10.60 28.12 -16.96
CA GLY A 265 11.37 28.22 -18.20
C GLY A 265 12.87 28.05 -18.02
N ASP A 266 13.61 29.14 -18.19
CA ASP A 266 15.05 29.22 -17.86
C ASP A 266 15.20 29.75 -16.42
N ILE A 267 16.39 29.63 -15.83
CA ILE A 267 16.62 29.91 -14.41
C ILE A 267 16.83 31.40 -14.18
N ASP A 268 15.99 32.02 -13.36
CA ASP A 268 16.16 33.40 -12.92
C ASP A 268 17.14 33.48 -11.74
N ALA A 269 18.13 34.36 -11.85
CA ALA A 269 19.05 34.69 -10.78
C ALA A 269 19.16 36.21 -10.59
N ARG A 270 19.26 36.64 -9.34
CA ARG A 270 19.43 38.05 -8.96
C ARG A 270 20.85 38.30 -8.51
N VAL A 271 21.48 39.32 -9.09
CA VAL A 271 22.74 39.88 -8.61
C VAL A 271 22.43 41.18 -7.89
N THR A 272 22.57 41.18 -6.57
CA THR A 272 22.41 42.37 -5.74
C THR A 272 23.73 43.13 -5.65
N LEU A 273 23.65 44.43 -5.95
CA LEU A 273 24.80 45.33 -5.96
C LEU A 273 25.08 45.78 -4.52
N VAL A 274 26.35 45.68 -4.11
CA VAL A 274 26.80 46.03 -2.76
C VAL A 274 27.90 47.08 -2.85
N GLY A 275 27.83 48.10 -2.01
CA GLY A 275 28.85 49.14 -1.98
C GLY A 275 28.71 50.17 -3.12
N PRO A 276 29.76 50.96 -3.39
CA PRO A 276 29.74 51.95 -4.46
C PRO A 276 29.86 51.26 -5.82
N THR A 277 28.73 51.15 -6.52
CA THR A 277 28.65 50.74 -7.94
C THR A 277 28.01 51.87 -8.73
N PHE A 278 28.51 52.13 -9.92
CA PHE A 278 28.13 53.28 -10.74
C PHE A 278 27.57 52.85 -12.11
N GLU A 279 26.85 53.78 -12.75
CA GLU A 279 26.41 53.59 -14.13
C GLU A 279 27.63 53.48 -15.05
N GLY A 280 27.67 52.43 -15.88
CA GLY A 280 28.82 52.11 -16.73
C GLY A 280 29.66 50.93 -16.25
N ASP A 281 29.62 50.58 -14.96
CA ASP A 281 30.29 49.38 -14.45
C ASP A 281 29.71 48.12 -15.12
N THR A 282 30.51 47.08 -15.27
CA THR A 282 30.11 45.81 -15.89
C THR A 282 30.05 44.70 -14.84
N VAL A 283 28.86 44.13 -14.63
CA VAL A 283 28.71 42.89 -13.87
C VAL A 283 29.00 41.71 -14.79
N THR A 284 29.93 40.84 -14.40
CA THR A 284 30.20 39.57 -15.09
C THR A 284 29.65 38.43 -14.26
N ILE A 285 28.63 37.74 -14.78
CA ILE A 285 27.99 36.59 -14.16
C ILE A 285 28.60 35.33 -14.77
N THR A 286 29.10 34.42 -13.95
CA THR A 286 29.75 33.18 -14.41
C THR A 286 29.04 31.95 -13.85
N ASP A 287 28.73 31.01 -14.74
CA ASP A 287 28.13 29.73 -14.38
C ASP A 287 29.19 28.69 -13.92
N GLY A 288 28.75 27.58 -13.33
CA GLY A 288 29.63 26.48 -12.89
C GLY A 288 30.43 25.78 -13.99
N ASN A 289 30.11 26.05 -15.26
CA ASN A 289 30.81 25.52 -16.43
C ASN A 289 31.85 26.52 -16.99
N GLY A 290 31.94 27.72 -16.40
CA GLY A 290 32.83 28.80 -16.81
C GLY A 290 32.31 29.63 -17.99
N ASN A 291 31.02 29.54 -18.34
CA ASN A 291 30.41 30.49 -19.27
C ASN A 291 30.11 31.78 -18.54
N SER A 292 30.41 32.92 -19.16
CA SER A 292 30.17 34.23 -18.57
C SER A 292 29.20 35.07 -19.40
N GLN A 293 28.35 35.84 -18.72
CA GLN A 293 27.47 36.84 -19.27
C GLN A 293 27.82 38.20 -18.66
N ASN A 294 28.00 39.21 -19.50
CA ASN A 294 28.34 40.56 -19.06
C ASN A 294 27.11 41.48 -19.17
N VAL A 295 26.85 42.26 -18.13
CA VAL A 295 25.77 43.24 -18.07
C VAL A 295 26.37 44.59 -17.66
N VAL A 296 26.23 45.59 -18.53
CA VAL A 296 26.64 46.97 -18.21
C VAL A 296 25.52 47.64 -17.41
N LEU A 297 25.85 48.17 -16.24
CA LEU A 297 24.92 48.79 -15.32
C LEU A 297 24.38 50.11 -15.87
N THR A 298 23.06 50.23 -15.91
CA THR A 298 22.34 51.45 -16.25
C THR A 298 21.96 52.22 -14.99
N ALA A 299 21.58 53.50 -15.13
CA ALA A 299 21.01 54.27 -14.02
C ALA A 299 19.80 53.59 -13.34
N THR A 300 19.06 52.74 -14.06
CA THR A 300 17.91 52.01 -13.50
C THR A 300 18.40 50.90 -12.56
N ASP A 301 19.42 50.15 -12.96
CA ASP A 301 19.97 49.03 -12.19
C ASP A 301 20.56 49.52 -10.87
N ILE A 302 21.33 50.61 -10.91
CA ILE A 302 21.85 51.27 -9.71
C ILE A 302 20.72 51.72 -8.78
N SER A 303 19.62 52.25 -9.34
CA SER A 303 18.48 52.69 -8.53
C SER A 303 17.69 51.54 -7.90
N ASN A 304 17.63 50.39 -8.59
CA ASN A 304 17.01 49.17 -8.07
C ASN A 304 17.90 48.48 -7.04
N GLY A 305 19.22 48.64 -7.16
CA GLY A 305 20.23 47.97 -6.32
C GLY A 305 20.49 46.52 -6.70
N PHE A 306 19.94 46.04 -7.83
CA PHE A 306 20.14 44.69 -8.35
C PHE A 306 19.89 44.62 -9.85
N ILE A 307 20.38 43.55 -10.47
CA ILE A 307 19.99 43.10 -11.80
C ILE A 307 19.45 41.67 -11.72
N ASP A 308 18.46 41.35 -12.55
CA ASP A 308 17.99 39.99 -12.74
C ASP A 308 18.57 39.47 -14.07
N VAL A 309 19.04 38.22 -14.07
CA VAL A 309 19.65 37.56 -15.22
C VAL A 309 19.03 36.18 -15.41
N ILE A 310 19.01 35.74 -16.67
CA ILE A 310 18.47 34.45 -17.06
C ILE A 310 19.63 33.52 -17.39
N ILE A 311 19.66 32.36 -16.74
CA ILE A 311 20.65 31.30 -16.92
C ILE A 311 19.96 30.14 -17.62
N THR A 312 20.61 29.60 -18.66
CA THR A 312 20.03 28.48 -19.42
C THR A 312 19.78 27.28 -18.51
N ASN A 313 18.58 26.73 -18.57
CA ASN A 313 18.21 25.54 -17.83
C ASN A 313 19.06 24.33 -18.27
N PRO A 314 19.80 23.67 -17.35
CA PRO A 314 20.70 22.55 -17.66
C PRO A 314 19.96 21.23 -17.91
N GLY A 315 18.65 21.19 -17.68
CA GLY A 315 17.82 20.00 -17.67
C GLY A 315 17.75 19.33 -16.30
N ASP A 316 16.86 18.35 -16.18
CA ASP A 316 16.64 17.57 -14.95
C ASP A 316 17.93 16.90 -14.43
N ALA A 317 18.09 16.87 -13.10
CA ALA A 317 19.32 16.53 -12.37
C ALA A 317 20.54 17.43 -12.67
N GLY A 318 20.36 18.52 -13.42
CA GLY A 318 21.39 19.50 -13.70
C GLY A 318 21.68 20.40 -12.49
N THR A 319 22.94 20.69 -12.25
CA THR A 319 23.36 21.63 -11.20
C THR A 319 23.62 23.01 -11.79
N ILE A 320 23.01 24.03 -11.21
CA ILE A 320 23.34 25.42 -11.46
C ILE A 320 24.25 25.92 -10.35
N VAL A 321 25.34 26.58 -10.74
CA VAL A 321 26.24 27.29 -9.84
C VAL A 321 26.42 28.68 -10.41
N VAL A 322 26.17 29.72 -9.62
CA VAL A 322 26.24 31.11 -10.07
C VAL A 322 27.23 31.88 -9.21
N THR A 323 28.08 32.64 -9.88
CA THR A 323 28.98 33.64 -9.27
C THR A 323 28.91 34.93 -10.06
N ALA A 324 29.20 36.06 -9.45
CA ALA A 324 29.33 37.32 -10.16
C ALA A 324 30.43 38.20 -9.57
N ASN A 325 31.08 38.99 -10.41
CA ASN A 325 31.94 40.10 -9.99
C ASN A 325 31.61 41.37 -10.79
N ILE A 326 32.20 42.50 -10.38
CA ILE A 326 31.99 43.81 -11.00
C ILE A 326 33.33 44.35 -11.48
N ILE A 327 33.33 44.88 -12.69
CA ILE A 327 34.46 45.61 -13.27
C ILE A 327 34.00 47.06 -13.41
N ASP A 328 34.69 48.02 -12.82
CA ASP A 328 34.32 49.43 -12.95
C ASP A 328 34.71 50.01 -14.33
N VAL A 329 34.40 51.28 -14.54
CA VAL A 329 34.74 52.00 -15.77
C VAL A 329 36.24 52.21 -15.97
N ALA A 330 37.04 52.19 -14.91
CA ALA A 330 38.50 52.24 -14.98
C ALA A 330 39.11 50.88 -15.37
N GLY A 331 38.35 49.80 -15.20
CA GLY A 331 38.78 48.43 -15.46
C GLY A 331 39.26 47.69 -14.22
N ASN A 332 39.13 48.25 -13.01
CA ASN A 332 39.45 47.55 -11.77
C ASN A 332 38.45 46.41 -11.56
N VAL A 333 38.94 45.24 -11.12
CA VAL A 333 38.15 44.01 -11.06
C VAL A 333 37.87 43.64 -9.61
N GLY A 334 36.61 43.81 -9.20
CA GLY A 334 36.15 43.40 -7.88
C GLY A 334 36.26 41.89 -7.66
N THR A 335 36.33 41.48 -6.39
CA THR A 335 36.33 40.07 -6.02
C THR A 335 34.99 39.40 -6.37
N ASP A 336 35.03 38.10 -6.68
CA ASP A 336 33.83 37.30 -6.90
C ASP A 336 32.90 37.29 -5.69
N SER A 337 31.59 37.25 -5.95
CA SER A 337 30.56 36.92 -4.97
C SER A 337 30.79 35.53 -4.38
N ASN A 338 30.14 35.24 -3.26
CA ASN A 338 29.93 33.84 -2.89
C ASN A 338 29.15 33.13 -4.00
N THR A 339 29.40 31.82 -4.15
CA THR A 339 28.62 30.95 -5.04
C THR A 339 27.23 30.72 -4.47
N ASP A 340 26.21 30.82 -5.32
CA ASP A 340 24.91 30.20 -5.07
C ASP A 340 24.74 28.93 -5.92
N THR A 341 24.03 27.93 -5.43
CA THR A 341 23.94 26.60 -6.06
C THR A 341 22.59 25.95 -5.83
N ALA A 342 21.98 25.48 -6.90
CA ALA A 342 20.76 24.68 -6.86
C ALA A 342 20.85 23.48 -7.82
N VAL A 343 20.17 22.38 -7.51
CA VAL A 343 20.04 21.21 -8.39
C VAL A 343 18.60 21.08 -8.85
N LEU A 344 18.38 20.96 -10.16
CA LEU A 344 17.05 20.73 -10.68
C LEU A 344 16.64 19.28 -10.38
N ASP A 345 15.50 19.12 -9.72
CA ASP A 345 14.81 17.84 -9.57
C ASP A 345 13.39 18.08 -10.05
N LEU A 346 13.12 17.70 -11.30
CA LEU A 346 11.85 17.96 -11.98
C LEU A 346 11.00 16.68 -12.06
N THR A 347 11.41 15.60 -11.39
CA THR A 347 10.78 14.30 -11.52
C THR A 347 9.75 14.09 -10.43
N ASN A 348 8.46 14.17 -10.78
CA ASN A 348 7.38 13.83 -9.86
C ASN A 348 7.50 12.37 -9.34
N PRO A 349 7.30 12.16 -8.03
CA PRO A 349 7.16 10.83 -7.45
C PRO A 349 6.05 10.01 -8.11
N THR A 350 6.18 8.68 -8.06
CA THR A 350 5.11 7.79 -8.50
C THR A 350 4.05 7.66 -7.40
N ALA A 351 2.77 7.46 -7.76
CA ALA A 351 1.72 7.23 -6.77
C ALA A 351 2.04 6.02 -5.88
N PRO A 352 1.84 6.13 -4.55
CA PRO A 352 1.84 4.97 -3.66
C PRO A 352 0.57 4.12 -3.84
N THR A 353 0.49 3.00 -3.13
CA THR A 353 -0.78 2.28 -2.95
C THR A 353 -1.19 2.33 -1.49
N VAL A 354 -2.50 2.42 -1.23
CA VAL A 354 -3.06 2.42 0.12
C VAL A 354 -4.04 1.26 0.30
N GLU A 355 -4.05 0.69 1.49
CA GLU A 355 -4.94 -0.40 1.91
C GLU A 355 -5.38 -0.15 3.37
N ILE A 356 -6.67 -0.21 3.65
CA ILE A 356 -7.24 -0.21 5.00
C ILE A 356 -7.03 -1.61 5.55
N THR A 357 -6.09 -1.79 6.48
CA THR A 357 -5.63 -3.13 6.89
C THR A 357 -6.64 -3.88 7.74
N GLU A 358 -7.65 -3.18 8.24
CA GLU A 358 -8.72 -3.75 9.05
C GLU A 358 -9.76 -4.50 8.21
N ASP A 359 -9.94 -4.13 6.94
CA ASP A 359 -10.77 -4.87 5.99
C ASP A 359 -9.98 -6.11 5.50
N THR A 360 -9.83 -7.09 6.39
CA THR A 360 -8.93 -8.23 6.18
C THR A 360 -9.40 -9.16 5.06
N ASN A 361 -10.69 -9.14 4.74
CA ASN A 361 -11.30 -9.95 3.71
C ASN A 361 -11.50 -9.17 2.37
N ASN A 362 -11.27 -7.86 2.40
CA ASN A 362 -11.37 -6.92 1.29
C ASN A 362 -12.77 -6.91 0.64
N ASP A 363 -13.83 -6.95 1.46
CA ASP A 363 -15.23 -6.87 1.04
C ASP A 363 -15.81 -5.45 1.07
N GLY A 364 -15.05 -4.48 1.59
CA GLY A 364 -15.43 -3.08 1.71
C GLY A 364 -16.23 -2.75 2.97
N LEU A 365 -16.37 -3.69 3.90
CA LEU A 365 -16.96 -3.53 5.22
C LEU A 365 -15.91 -3.84 6.30
N ILE A 366 -16.08 -3.26 7.49
CA ILE A 366 -15.26 -3.59 8.66
C ILE A 366 -16.23 -4.03 9.76
N SER A 367 -16.18 -5.31 10.08
CA SER A 367 -16.92 -5.93 11.17
C SER A 367 -16.35 -5.61 12.55
N ILE A 368 -17.11 -5.94 13.60
CA ILE A 368 -16.64 -5.84 14.99
C ILE A 368 -15.43 -6.72 15.29
N ASP A 369 -15.31 -7.87 14.61
CA ASP A 369 -14.19 -8.81 14.77
C ASP A 369 -12.95 -8.34 14.01
N GLU A 370 -13.16 -7.67 12.88
CA GLU A 370 -12.09 -7.04 12.12
C GLU A 370 -11.49 -5.85 12.87
N LEU A 371 -12.31 -5.04 13.56
CA LEU A 371 -11.88 -3.86 14.30
C LEU A 371 -11.13 -4.20 15.62
N VAL A 372 -9.81 -4.39 15.51
CA VAL A 372 -8.82 -4.56 16.58
C VAL A 372 -8.06 -3.25 16.87
N GLY A 373 -8.72 -2.32 17.57
CA GLY A 373 -8.09 -1.10 18.08
C GLY A 373 -8.48 0.13 17.28
N ASP A 374 -7.49 0.89 16.79
CA ASP A 374 -7.73 2.03 15.91
C ASP A 374 -7.70 1.55 14.44
N ILE A 375 -8.36 2.27 13.53
CA ILE A 375 -8.38 1.90 12.10
C ILE A 375 -7.01 2.21 11.50
N ASP A 376 -6.29 1.18 11.07
CA ASP A 376 -4.98 1.32 10.44
C ASP A 376 -5.11 1.33 8.91
N ALA A 377 -4.35 2.22 8.25
CA ALA A 377 -4.15 2.21 6.81
C ALA A 377 -2.66 2.06 6.48
N ARG A 378 -2.35 1.12 5.60
CA ARG A 378 -1.00 0.88 5.11
C ARG A 378 -0.79 1.61 3.80
N VAL A 379 0.22 2.47 3.74
CA VAL A 379 0.70 3.08 2.50
C VAL A 379 1.97 2.36 2.06
N THR A 380 1.90 1.63 0.94
CA THR A 380 3.05 0.97 0.33
C THR A 380 3.80 1.94 -0.58
N LEU A 381 5.12 2.02 -0.38
CA LEU A 381 6.00 2.98 -1.02
C LEU A 381 6.54 2.43 -2.35
N PRO A 382 6.55 3.22 -3.44
CA PRO A 382 7.15 2.82 -4.71
C PRO A 382 8.68 2.85 -4.67
N ALA A 383 9.32 2.24 -5.68
CA ALA A 383 10.77 2.05 -5.74
C ALA A 383 11.62 3.34 -5.95
N GLN A 384 10.98 4.50 -6.12
CA GLN A 384 11.63 5.82 -6.29
C GLN A 384 11.35 6.77 -5.11
N THR A 385 11.03 6.22 -3.95
CA THR A 385 10.82 6.98 -2.73
C THR A 385 12.05 6.91 -1.84
N PHE A 386 12.44 8.05 -1.27
CA PHE A 386 13.65 8.20 -0.47
C PHE A 386 13.34 8.75 0.92
N ALA A 387 14.28 8.55 1.84
CA ALA A 387 14.16 9.13 3.17
C ALA A 387 14.26 10.66 3.07
N GLY A 388 13.29 11.37 3.65
CA GLY A 388 13.09 12.80 3.48
C GLY A 388 11.82 13.15 2.71
N ASP A 389 11.35 12.28 1.81
CA ASP A 389 10.08 12.47 1.11
C ASP A 389 8.92 12.47 2.12
N THR A 390 7.85 13.18 1.80
CA THR A 390 6.65 13.30 2.63
C THR A 390 5.51 12.52 1.99
N VAL A 391 4.92 11.57 2.73
CA VAL A 391 3.65 10.96 2.36
C VAL A 391 2.53 11.80 2.97
N THR A 392 1.61 12.29 2.14
CA THR A 392 0.40 12.96 2.60
C THR A 392 -0.77 12.01 2.44
N ILE A 393 -1.36 11.59 3.57
CA ILE A 393 -2.53 10.72 3.63
C ILE A 393 -3.77 11.60 3.83
N THR A 394 -4.77 11.48 2.96
CA THR A 394 -5.99 12.31 2.98
C THR A 394 -7.22 11.44 3.15
N ASP A 395 -8.08 11.84 4.09
CA ASP A 395 -9.36 11.20 4.37
C ASP A 395 -10.48 11.68 3.41
N GLY A 396 -11.63 11.00 3.42
CA GLY A 396 -12.81 11.38 2.61
C GLY A 396 -13.41 12.75 2.92
N ASN A 397 -13.02 13.37 4.03
CA ASN A 397 -13.45 14.70 4.46
C ASN A 397 -12.45 15.80 4.05
N GLY A 398 -11.33 15.42 3.43
CA GLY A 398 -10.26 16.32 3.02
C GLY A 398 -9.31 16.73 4.15
N ASN A 399 -9.32 16.04 5.29
CA ASN A 399 -8.27 16.20 6.28
C ASN A 399 -7.06 15.40 5.86
N SER A 400 -5.87 15.97 6.03
CA SER A 400 -4.61 15.33 5.65
C SER A 400 -3.67 15.16 6.84
N GLN A 401 -2.91 14.08 6.81
CA GLN A 401 -1.82 13.78 7.72
C GLN A 401 -0.53 13.59 6.92
N ASP A 402 0.51 14.32 7.30
CA ASP A 402 1.81 14.23 6.66
C ASP A 402 2.77 13.36 7.47
N VAL A 403 3.49 12.47 6.78
CA VAL A 403 4.52 11.60 7.35
C VAL A 403 5.81 11.76 6.56
N ILE A 404 6.84 12.29 7.21
CA ILE A 404 8.19 12.38 6.63
C ILE A 404 8.85 11.01 6.75
N LEU A 405 9.28 10.46 5.61
CA LEU A 405 9.84 9.12 5.53
C LEU A 405 11.24 9.03 6.12
N THR A 406 11.44 8.05 6.98
CA THR A 406 12.75 7.72 7.56
C THR A 406 13.42 6.61 6.76
N ALA A 407 14.72 6.40 7.00
CA ALA A 407 15.45 5.27 6.40
C ALA A 407 14.85 3.90 6.77
N THR A 408 14.15 3.81 7.92
CA THR A 408 13.46 2.59 8.34
C THR A 408 12.24 2.32 7.45
N ASP A 409 11.46 3.36 7.16
CA ASP A 409 10.24 3.25 6.36
C ASP A 409 10.56 2.81 4.93
N ILE A 410 11.60 3.40 4.33
CA ILE A 410 12.12 2.98 3.02
C ILE A 410 12.57 1.51 3.05
N SER A 411 13.21 1.07 4.13
CA SER A 411 13.65 -0.33 4.25
C SER A 411 12.50 -1.31 4.44
N ASN A 412 11.41 -0.88 5.08
CA ASN A 412 10.19 -1.67 5.24
C ASN A 412 9.37 -1.70 3.94
N GLY A 413 9.44 -0.64 3.13
CA GLY A 413 8.68 -0.46 1.90
C GLY A 413 7.24 0.00 2.12
N PHE A 414 6.86 0.33 3.35
CA PHE A 414 5.53 0.83 3.71
C PHE A 414 5.57 1.64 5.01
N ILE A 415 4.53 2.42 5.23
CA ILE A 415 4.17 3.02 6.53
C ILE A 415 2.75 2.61 6.90
N ASP A 416 2.49 2.48 8.20
CA ASP A 416 1.15 2.28 8.74
C ASP A 416 0.74 3.57 9.47
N VAL A 417 -0.48 4.05 9.22
CA VAL A 417 -1.02 5.26 9.83
C VAL A 417 -2.41 5.00 10.41
N ILE A 418 -2.70 5.69 11.51
CA ILE A 418 -4.01 5.61 12.16
C ILE A 418 -4.96 6.59 11.49
N ILE A 419 -6.10 6.06 11.02
CA ILE A 419 -7.22 6.82 10.48
C ILE A 419 -8.25 7.06 11.58
N THR A 420 -8.89 8.23 11.54
CA THR A 420 -9.89 8.57 12.56
C THR A 420 -11.15 7.72 12.38
N ASP A 421 -11.53 7.02 13.44
CA ASP A 421 -12.80 6.29 13.52
C ASP A 421 -13.99 7.25 13.34
N SER A 422 -14.80 6.98 12.32
CA SER A 422 -15.99 7.76 11.97
C SER A 422 -17.24 7.34 12.74
N GLY A 423 -17.15 6.30 13.58
CA GLY A 423 -18.26 5.65 14.26
C GLY A 423 -18.99 4.66 13.37
N ASP A 424 -19.87 3.86 13.98
CA ASP A 424 -20.68 2.84 13.30
C ASP A 424 -21.49 3.42 12.12
N ALA A 425 -21.54 2.67 11.01
CA ALA A 425 -21.99 3.09 9.68
C ALA A 425 -21.17 4.22 9.02
N GLY A 426 -20.01 4.57 9.58
CA GLY A 426 -19.09 5.55 9.01
C GLY A 426 -18.33 5.00 7.82
N THR A 427 -18.27 5.76 6.72
CA THR A 427 -17.42 5.42 5.56
C THR A 427 -16.02 5.97 5.77
N ILE A 428 -15.03 5.07 5.76
CA ILE A 428 -13.62 5.37 5.74
C ILE A 428 -13.18 5.45 4.28
N VAL A 429 -12.53 6.54 3.92
CA VAL A 429 -12.00 6.77 2.58
C VAL A 429 -10.58 7.27 2.76
N VAL A 430 -9.62 6.58 2.14
CA VAL A 430 -8.20 6.91 2.26
C VAL A 430 -7.58 7.05 0.88
N THR A 431 -6.82 8.12 0.70
CA THR A 431 -5.92 8.34 -0.43
C THR A 431 -4.57 8.79 0.09
N ALA A 432 -3.50 8.54 -0.67
CA ALA A 432 -2.18 9.04 -0.32
C ALA A 432 -1.41 9.49 -1.55
N ASN A 433 -0.61 10.54 -1.43
CA ASN A 433 0.40 10.90 -2.42
C ASN A 433 1.77 11.08 -1.75
N ILE A 434 2.80 11.27 -2.57
CA ILE A 434 4.17 11.48 -2.11
C ILE A 434 4.66 12.80 -2.69
N THR A 435 5.22 13.64 -1.83
CA THR A 435 5.98 14.83 -2.19
C THR A 435 7.46 14.54 -1.93
N ASP A 436 8.32 14.67 -2.93
CA ASP A 436 9.75 14.48 -2.72
C ASP A 436 10.40 15.64 -1.95
N VAL A 437 11.71 15.53 -1.71
CA VAL A 437 12.50 16.55 -1.02
C VAL A 437 12.62 17.87 -1.77
N ALA A 438 12.43 17.90 -3.10
CA ALA A 438 12.42 19.12 -3.90
C ALA A 438 11.05 19.80 -3.86
N GLY A 439 10.00 19.09 -3.42
CA GLY A 439 8.63 19.58 -3.37
C GLY A 439 7.77 19.13 -4.55
N ASN A 440 8.26 18.24 -5.43
CA ASN A 440 7.45 17.70 -6.51
C ASN A 440 6.38 16.75 -5.95
N VAL A 441 5.12 16.99 -6.32
CA VAL A 441 3.98 16.21 -5.80
C VAL A 441 3.57 15.15 -6.81
N GLY A 442 3.70 13.88 -6.39
CA GLY A 442 3.23 12.74 -7.15
C GLY A 442 1.70 12.65 -7.23
N PRO A 443 1.14 11.84 -8.14
CA PRO A 443 -0.29 11.62 -8.20
C PRO A 443 -0.82 10.90 -6.95
N ASP A 444 -2.08 11.12 -6.63
CA ASP A 444 -2.78 10.37 -5.59
C ASP A 444 -2.83 8.87 -5.94
N SER A 445 -2.76 8.04 -4.90
CA SER A 445 -3.04 6.62 -4.96
C SER A 445 -4.46 6.37 -5.47
N ALA A 446 -4.74 5.13 -5.87
CA ALA A 446 -6.13 4.70 -5.90
C ALA A 446 -6.76 4.90 -4.51
N THR A 447 -8.01 5.33 -4.49
CA THR A 447 -8.79 5.47 -3.26
C THR A 447 -9.14 4.10 -2.72
N ASP A 448 -8.89 3.89 -1.44
CA ASP A 448 -9.42 2.74 -0.72
C ASP A 448 -10.60 3.16 0.17
N ILE A 449 -11.63 2.31 0.25
CA ILE A 449 -12.92 2.61 0.88
C ILE A 449 -13.42 1.39 1.64
N ALA A 450 -13.72 1.59 2.93
CA ALA A 450 -14.42 0.62 3.74
C ALA A 450 -15.53 1.31 4.56
N VAL A 451 -16.59 0.59 4.91
CA VAL A 451 -17.66 1.09 5.80
C VAL A 451 -17.64 0.31 7.10
N LEU A 452 -17.61 1.00 8.23
CA LEU A 452 -17.77 0.34 9.53
C LEU A 452 -19.20 -0.18 9.66
N ASP A 453 -19.34 -1.46 9.93
CA ASP A 453 -20.59 -2.10 10.33
C ASP A 453 -20.31 -2.91 11.58
N LEU A 454 -20.58 -2.32 12.75
CA LEU A 454 -20.25 -2.89 14.06
C LEU A 454 -21.50 -3.42 14.78
N THR A 455 -22.63 -3.51 14.08
CA THR A 455 -23.92 -3.88 14.68
C THR A 455 -24.25 -5.35 14.44
N ASP A 456 -24.23 -6.16 15.50
CA ASP A 456 -24.68 -7.56 15.41
C ASP A 456 -26.16 -7.64 14.95
N PRO A 457 -26.49 -8.56 14.03
CA PRO A 457 -27.87 -8.82 13.65
C PRO A 457 -28.69 -9.41 14.81
N LEU A 458 -30.01 -9.16 14.79
CA LEU A 458 -30.91 -9.70 15.80
C LEU A 458 -31.09 -11.22 15.63
N ALA A 459 -31.39 -11.93 16.72
CA ALA A 459 -31.66 -13.36 16.68
C ALA A 459 -32.94 -13.66 15.84
N PRO A 460 -32.90 -14.66 14.94
CA PRO A 460 -34.10 -15.17 14.29
C PRO A 460 -34.93 -16.04 15.23
N THR A 461 -36.08 -16.52 14.76
CA THR A 461 -36.86 -17.59 15.42
C THR A 461 -37.00 -18.78 14.48
N VAL A 462 -37.00 -20.00 15.03
CA VAL A 462 -37.16 -21.24 14.27
C VAL A 462 -38.39 -22.01 14.76
N GLU A 463 -39.07 -22.68 13.82
CA GLU A 463 -40.25 -23.53 14.04
C GLU A 463 -40.15 -24.77 13.14
N ILE A 464 -40.33 -25.97 13.70
CA ILE A 464 -40.47 -27.22 12.96
C ILE A 464 -41.92 -27.32 12.45
N ILE A 465 -42.11 -27.42 11.14
CA ILE A 465 -43.43 -27.25 10.52
C ILE A 465 -44.26 -28.54 10.58
N GLU A 466 -43.62 -29.71 10.60
CA GLU A 466 -44.29 -31.01 10.71
C GLU A 466 -44.99 -31.22 12.05
N ASP A 467 -44.50 -30.62 13.14
CA ASP A 467 -45.19 -30.66 14.44
C ASP A 467 -46.40 -29.70 14.44
N THR A 468 -47.41 -30.06 13.64
CA THR A 468 -48.56 -29.20 13.34
C THR A 468 -49.43 -28.92 14.56
N ASN A 469 -49.34 -29.79 15.57
CA ASN A 469 -50.13 -29.71 16.79
C ASN A 469 -49.32 -29.14 17.98
N ASN A 470 -47.99 -28.98 17.79
CA ASN A 470 -47.02 -28.43 18.72
C ASN A 470 -46.96 -29.19 20.07
N ASP A 471 -46.99 -30.53 20.02
CA ASP A 471 -46.87 -31.40 21.19
C ASP A 471 -45.43 -31.92 21.41
N GLY A 472 -44.51 -31.62 20.49
CA GLY A 472 -43.12 -32.05 20.53
C GLY A 472 -42.88 -33.45 19.97
N LEU A 473 -43.88 -34.05 19.32
CA LEU A 473 -43.80 -35.33 18.62
C LEU A 473 -44.09 -35.13 17.12
N ILE A 474 -43.58 -36.02 16.28
CA ILE A 474 -43.89 -36.06 14.85
C ILE A 474 -44.34 -37.48 14.50
N SER A 475 -45.62 -37.61 14.18
CA SER A 475 -46.25 -38.85 13.72
C SER A 475 -45.92 -39.18 12.25
N ILE A 476 -46.24 -40.41 11.83
CA ILE A 476 -46.11 -40.80 10.41
C ILE A 476 -47.03 -39.97 9.48
N ASP A 477 -48.16 -39.49 10.01
CA ASP A 477 -49.12 -38.65 9.28
C ASP A 477 -48.64 -37.19 9.14
N GLU A 478 -47.89 -36.71 10.14
CA GLU A 478 -47.27 -35.38 10.14
C GLU A 478 -46.02 -35.33 9.25
N LEU A 479 -45.30 -36.43 9.13
CA LEU A 479 -44.06 -36.51 8.37
C LEU A 479 -44.28 -36.51 6.85
N SER A 480 -43.81 -35.46 6.16
CA SER A 480 -43.82 -35.37 4.70
C SER A 480 -42.41 -35.51 4.08
N GLY A 481 -41.73 -36.61 4.37
CA GLY A 481 -40.39 -36.91 3.82
C GLY A 481 -39.26 -36.59 4.81
N ASP A 482 -38.48 -35.57 4.48
CA ASP A 482 -37.52 -34.96 5.42
C ASP A 482 -38.24 -33.89 6.27
N ILE A 483 -37.57 -33.29 7.26
CA ILE A 483 -38.18 -32.33 8.20
C ILE A 483 -38.04 -30.92 7.66
N ASP A 484 -39.15 -30.19 7.48
CA ASP A 484 -39.17 -28.79 7.10
C ASP A 484 -39.14 -27.88 8.34
N ALA A 485 -38.10 -27.06 8.47
CA ALA A 485 -38.01 -26.02 9.50
C ALA A 485 -38.13 -24.62 8.88
N ARG A 486 -38.97 -23.78 9.48
CA ARG A 486 -39.11 -22.37 9.13
C ARG A 486 -38.23 -21.51 10.03
N VAL A 487 -37.35 -20.73 9.43
CA VAL A 487 -36.63 -19.66 10.12
C VAL A 487 -37.27 -18.31 9.78
N THR A 488 -37.90 -17.67 10.77
CA THR A 488 -38.46 -16.33 10.63
C THR A 488 -37.37 -15.28 10.86
N LEU A 489 -37.25 -14.36 9.91
CA LEU A 489 -36.21 -13.34 9.88
C LEU A 489 -36.65 -12.11 10.70
N PRO A 490 -35.78 -11.58 11.58
CA PRO A 490 -36.07 -10.37 12.33
C PRO A 490 -36.01 -9.13 11.42
N ALA A 491 -36.53 -8.01 11.93
CA ALA A 491 -36.35 -6.72 11.27
C ALA A 491 -34.86 -6.36 11.19
N GLN A 492 -34.45 -5.65 10.14
CA GLN A 492 -33.05 -5.31 9.81
C GLN A 492 -32.20 -6.50 9.34
N THR A 493 -32.86 -7.56 8.85
CA THR A 493 -32.20 -8.55 7.99
C THR A 493 -32.25 -8.05 6.54
N PHE A 494 -31.14 -8.19 5.80
CA PHE A 494 -31.00 -7.72 4.43
C PHE A 494 -30.60 -8.86 3.49
N ALA A 495 -30.79 -8.62 2.18
CA ALA A 495 -30.35 -9.57 1.17
C ALA A 495 -28.81 -9.57 1.13
N GLY A 496 -28.21 -10.76 1.19
CA GLY A 496 -26.77 -10.95 1.36
C GLY A 496 -26.39 -11.51 2.74
N ASP A 497 -27.21 -11.27 3.78
CA ASP A 497 -26.98 -11.89 5.09
C ASP A 497 -27.08 -13.42 4.98
N THR A 498 -26.34 -14.13 5.82
CA THR A 498 -26.31 -15.60 5.86
C THR A 498 -27.02 -16.11 7.10
N VAL A 499 -28.05 -16.93 6.92
CA VAL A 499 -28.67 -17.70 8.00
C VAL A 499 -27.92 -19.02 8.13
N THR A 500 -27.36 -19.30 9.31
CA THR A 500 -26.76 -20.60 9.63
C THR A 500 -27.74 -21.40 10.49
N ILE A 501 -28.26 -22.49 9.95
CA ILE A 501 -29.17 -23.41 10.64
C ILE A 501 -28.34 -24.57 11.18
N THR A 502 -28.44 -24.87 12.47
CA THR A 502 -27.68 -25.95 13.12
C THR A 502 -28.62 -26.97 13.74
N ASP A 503 -28.36 -28.25 13.48
CA ASP A 503 -29.09 -29.35 14.10
C ASP A 503 -28.48 -29.76 15.46
N GLY A 504 -29.21 -30.54 16.26
CA GLY A 504 -28.78 -31.06 17.56
C GLY A 504 -27.55 -31.97 17.52
N ASN A 505 -27.12 -32.40 16.33
CA ASN A 505 -25.93 -33.21 16.10
C ASN A 505 -24.71 -32.36 15.70
N GLY A 506 -24.89 -31.04 15.57
CA GLY A 506 -23.86 -30.08 15.19
C GLY A 506 -23.61 -29.97 13.68
N ASN A 507 -24.49 -30.51 12.84
CA ASN A 507 -24.45 -30.24 11.40
C ASN A 507 -25.05 -28.85 11.15
N SER A 508 -24.41 -28.06 10.30
CA SER A 508 -24.89 -26.74 9.92
C SER A 508 -25.18 -26.64 8.42
N GLN A 509 -26.18 -25.82 8.08
CA GLN A 509 -26.54 -25.44 6.74
C GLN A 509 -26.61 -23.93 6.64
N ASP A 510 -25.89 -23.36 5.67
CA ASP A 510 -25.84 -21.92 5.45
C ASP A 510 -26.74 -21.54 4.28
N VAL A 511 -27.56 -20.50 4.47
CA VAL A 511 -28.44 -19.95 3.45
C VAL A 511 -28.19 -18.45 3.32
N VAL A 512 -27.64 -18.04 2.17
CA VAL A 512 -27.51 -16.62 1.83
C VAL A 512 -28.86 -16.08 1.40
N LEU A 513 -29.35 -15.06 2.08
CA LEU A 513 -30.67 -14.48 1.88
C LEU A 513 -30.75 -13.71 0.58
N THR A 514 -31.79 -13.99 -0.20
CA THR A 514 -32.15 -13.21 -1.38
C THR A 514 -33.13 -12.09 -1.02
N ALA A 515 -33.34 -11.16 -1.95
CA ALA A 515 -34.33 -10.10 -1.76
C ALA A 515 -35.77 -10.64 -1.58
N ASP A 516 -36.07 -11.80 -2.17
CA ASP A 516 -37.38 -12.44 -2.05
C ASP A 516 -37.55 -13.05 -0.65
N ASP A 517 -36.50 -13.65 -0.08
CA ASP A 517 -36.52 -14.24 1.27
C ASP A 517 -36.79 -13.17 2.34
N VAL A 518 -36.08 -12.04 2.26
CA VAL A 518 -36.28 -10.90 3.17
C VAL A 518 -37.68 -10.31 3.01
N ALA A 519 -38.20 -10.24 1.77
CA ALA A 519 -39.55 -9.74 1.52
C ALA A 519 -40.64 -10.69 2.06
N ASN A 520 -40.40 -11.99 2.03
CA ASN A 520 -41.26 -13.01 2.62
C ASN A 520 -41.19 -13.01 4.15
N GLY A 521 -40.04 -12.62 4.71
CA GLY A 521 -39.79 -12.53 6.15
C GLY A 521 -39.44 -13.87 6.81
N PHE A 522 -39.25 -14.93 6.02
CA PHE A 522 -38.83 -16.25 6.48
C PHE A 522 -38.15 -17.03 5.35
N ILE A 523 -37.39 -18.05 5.74
CA ILE A 523 -36.92 -19.12 4.85
C ILE A 523 -37.39 -20.47 5.40
N ASP A 524 -37.66 -21.41 4.50
CA ASP A 524 -37.94 -22.81 4.86
C ASP A 524 -36.70 -23.64 4.46
N VAL A 525 -36.25 -24.52 5.35
CA VAL A 525 -35.10 -25.39 5.13
C VAL A 525 -35.46 -26.84 5.42
N VAL A 526 -34.83 -27.75 4.68
CA VAL A 526 -35.06 -29.19 4.81
C VAL A 526 -33.92 -29.79 5.63
N ILE A 527 -34.27 -30.45 6.72
CA ILE A 527 -33.36 -31.15 7.62
C ILE A 527 -33.56 -32.64 7.47
N ALA A 528 -32.46 -33.39 7.39
CA ALA A 528 -32.52 -34.83 7.20
C ALA A 528 -33.31 -35.50 8.34
N ASN A 529 -34.26 -36.35 7.97
CA ASN A 529 -35.04 -37.13 8.91
C ASN A 529 -34.12 -38.07 9.74
N PRO A 530 -34.08 -37.96 11.08
CA PRO A 530 -33.22 -38.79 11.94
C PRO A 530 -33.68 -40.25 12.05
N GLY A 531 -34.85 -40.59 11.51
CA GLY A 531 -35.50 -41.89 11.63
C GLY A 531 -36.40 -41.99 12.86
N ASP A 532 -37.10 -43.11 12.97
CA ASP A 532 -38.01 -43.40 14.08
C ASP A 532 -37.32 -43.35 15.44
N LEU A 533 -37.98 -42.77 16.44
CA LEU A 533 -37.48 -42.43 17.77
C LEU A 533 -36.29 -41.44 17.77
N GLY A 534 -35.99 -40.83 16.63
CA GLY A 534 -34.96 -39.82 16.48
C GLY A 534 -35.41 -38.47 17.04
N THR A 535 -34.53 -37.78 17.76
CA THR A 535 -34.77 -36.40 18.20
C THR A 535 -34.19 -35.42 17.20
N ILE A 536 -34.99 -34.46 16.75
CA ILE A 536 -34.53 -33.29 16.01
C ILE A 536 -34.52 -32.08 16.94
N VAL A 537 -33.46 -31.28 16.84
CA VAL A 537 -33.26 -30.05 17.59
C VAL A 537 -32.69 -29.04 16.61
N VAL A 538 -33.27 -27.86 16.51
CA VAL A 538 -32.89 -26.86 15.50
C VAL A 538 -32.65 -25.51 16.17
N THR A 539 -31.54 -24.88 15.81
CA THR A 539 -31.25 -23.46 16.09
C THR A 539 -30.85 -22.74 14.81
N ALA A 540 -31.00 -21.43 14.78
CA ALA A 540 -30.54 -20.60 13.67
C ALA A 540 -29.83 -19.34 14.16
N THR A 541 -28.82 -18.90 13.45
CA THR A 541 -28.13 -17.61 13.64
C THR A 541 -28.13 -16.83 12.33
N ILE A 542 -27.99 -15.51 12.42
CA ILE A 542 -27.78 -14.65 11.25
C ILE A 542 -26.37 -14.09 11.35
N THR A 543 -25.65 -14.14 10.24
CA THR A 543 -24.41 -13.38 10.01
C THR A 543 -24.71 -12.34 8.96
N ASP A 544 -24.47 -11.06 9.23
CA ASP A 544 -24.70 -10.01 8.23
C ASP A 544 -23.64 -10.02 7.12
N VAL A 545 -23.78 -9.11 6.15
CA VAL A 545 -22.83 -8.99 5.04
C VAL A 545 -21.42 -8.53 5.45
N ALA A 546 -21.27 -7.86 6.59
CA ALA A 546 -19.96 -7.47 7.13
C ALA A 546 -19.28 -8.65 7.86
N GLY A 547 -20.05 -9.67 8.24
CA GLY A 547 -19.58 -10.83 8.99
C GLY A 547 -19.90 -10.78 10.48
N ASN A 548 -20.67 -9.79 10.96
CA ASN A 548 -21.08 -9.76 12.36
C ASN A 548 -22.10 -10.88 12.62
N VAL A 549 -21.86 -11.67 13.68
CA VAL A 549 -22.69 -12.84 14.01
C VAL A 549 -23.65 -12.48 15.14
N GLY A 550 -24.94 -12.57 14.83
CA GLY A 550 -26.01 -12.35 15.79
C GLY A 550 -26.13 -13.47 16.84
N LEU A 551 -27.04 -13.26 17.79
CA LEU A 551 -27.37 -14.29 18.78
C LEU A 551 -28.14 -15.46 18.14
N ASP A 552 -27.92 -16.67 18.68
CA ASP A 552 -28.72 -17.86 18.36
C ASP A 552 -30.21 -17.61 18.63
N SER A 553 -31.06 -18.19 17.77
CA SER A 553 -32.48 -18.34 18.02
C SER A 553 -32.71 -19.15 19.29
N ALA A 554 -33.92 -19.05 19.84
CA ALA A 554 -34.40 -20.10 20.72
C ALA A 554 -34.41 -21.44 19.95
N THR A 555 -34.14 -22.53 20.67
CA THR A 555 -34.15 -23.88 20.11
C THR A 555 -35.58 -24.38 19.94
N ASP A 556 -35.87 -25.02 18.81
CA ASP A 556 -37.07 -25.83 18.62
C ASP A 556 -36.71 -27.32 18.50
N ALA A 557 -37.55 -28.22 19.01
CA ALA A 557 -37.24 -29.64 19.09
C ALA A 557 -38.49 -30.53 19.06
N ALA A 558 -38.37 -31.65 18.36
CA ALA A 558 -39.39 -32.69 18.30
C ALA A 558 -38.76 -34.09 18.30
N VAL A 559 -39.52 -35.10 18.71
CA VAL A 559 -39.12 -36.52 18.61
C VAL A 559 -40.01 -37.21 17.59
N LEU A 560 -39.40 -37.90 16.64
CA LEU A 560 -40.15 -38.67 15.66
C LEU A 560 -40.63 -39.97 16.29
N ASP A 561 -41.89 -40.28 16.08
CA ASP A 561 -42.49 -41.56 16.42
C ASP A 561 -43.37 -41.98 15.26
N LEU A 562 -42.82 -42.88 14.45
CA LEU A 562 -43.35 -43.25 13.16
C LEU A 562 -43.95 -44.66 13.17
N THR A 563 -43.96 -45.32 14.33
CA THR A 563 -44.37 -46.71 14.45
C THR A 563 -45.81 -46.80 14.89
N ASP A 564 -46.70 -47.22 13.98
CA ASP A 564 -48.08 -47.57 14.35
C ASP A 564 -48.08 -48.68 15.41
N PRO A 565 -48.90 -48.57 16.47
CA PRO A 565 -49.17 -49.72 17.32
C PRO A 565 -49.87 -50.81 16.51
N THR A 566 -49.78 -52.05 16.96
CA THR A 566 -50.50 -53.20 16.39
C THR A 566 -51.51 -53.74 17.39
N VAL A 567 -52.53 -54.39 16.87
CA VAL A 567 -53.54 -55.10 17.66
C VAL A 567 -53.72 -56.49 17.08
N ASP A 568 -53.63 -57.52 17.91
CA ASP A 568 -53.80 -58.91 17.49
C ASP A 568 -55.26 -59.19 17.15
N SER A 569 -55.48 -60.02 16.12
CA SER A 569 -56.81 -60.48 15.72
C SER A 569 -56.91 -61.99 15.85
N PHE A 570 -57.94 -62.49 16.54
CA PHE A 570 -58.13 -63.92 16.81
C PHE A 570 -59.60 -64.27 17.07
N SER A 571 -59.90 -65.57 17.08
CA SER A 571 -61.21 -66.10 17.48
C SER A 571 -61.08 -66.86 18.78
N THR A 572 -62.07 -66.76 19.67
CA THR A 572 -62.05 -67.43 20.97
C THR A 572 -63.46 -67.81 21.41
N ILE A 573 -63.54 -68.82 22.27
CA ILE A 573 -64.78 -69.19 22.96
C ILE A 573 -64.97 -68.44 24.29
N ASP A 574 -63.95 -67.70 24.72
CA ASP A 574 -63.98 -66.89 25.92
C ASP A 574 -64.76 -65.58 25.70
N SER A 575 -65.91 -65.45 26.35
CA SER A 575 -66.76 -64.25 26.31
C SER A 575 -66.18 -63.01 27.00
N THR A 576 -65.02 -63.12 27.66
CA THR A 576 -64.23 -62.01 28.23
C THR A 576 -62.77 -62.10 27.77
N PRO A 577 -62.49 -61.92 26.46
CA PRO A 577 -61.16 -62.16 25.91
C PRO A 577 -60.10 -61.24 26.51
N VAL A 578 -58.87 -61.74 26.60
CA VAL A 578 -57.68 -60.91 26.81
C VAL A 578 -57.24 -60.36 25.45
N LEU A 579 -57.29 -59.04 25.29
CA LEU A 579 -56.86 -58.34 24.08
C LEU A 579 -55.35 -58.07 24.15
N THR A 580 -54.65 -58.22 23.04
CA THR A 580 -53.19 -58.05 22.97
C THR A 580 -52.77 -57.31 21.71
N GLY A 581 -51.53 -56.81 21.72
CA GLY A 581 -50.90 -56.21 20.56
C GLY A 581 -49.51 -55.67 20.91
N GLN A 582 -48.93 -54.88 20.00
CA GLN A 582 -47.61 -54.27 20.18
C GLN A 582 -47.63 -52.76 19.96
N GLY A 583 -46.59 -52.07 20.41
CA GLY A 583 -46.29 -50.65 20.15
C GLY A 583 -44.84 -50.38 20.51
N ASN A 584 -44.43 -49.12 20.63
CA ASN A 584 -43.09 -48.82 21.13
C ASN A 584 -42.94 -49.23 22.59
N ALA A 585 -41.71 -49.50 23.04
CA ALA A 585 -41.46 -49.97 24.40
C ALA A 585 -41.76 -48.91 25.47
N ASN A 586 -42.54 -49.27 26.50
CA ASN A 586 -42.96 -48.40 27.61
C ASN A 586 -43.79 -47.17 27.19
N GLU A 587 -44.51 -47.28 26.09
CA GLU A 587 -45.41 -46.25 25.58
C GLU A 587 -46.83 -46.43 26.12
N ASN A 588 -47.57 -45.33 26.27
CA ASN A 588 -48.99 -45.38 26.60
C ASN A 588 -49.82 -45.43 25.32
N LEU A 589 -50.78 -46.35 25.28
CA LEU A 589 -51.74 -46.49 24.19
C LEU A 589 -53.16 -46.28 24.70
N VAL A 590 -53.96 -45.58 23.92
CA VAL A 590 -55.41 -45.50 24.08
C VAL A 590 -56.06 -46.58 23.23
N ILE A 591 -56.74 -47.54 23.87
CA ILE A 591 -57.43 -48.65 23.25
C ILE A 591 -58.93 -48.34 23.20
N GLU A 592 -59.46 -48.16 22.00
CA GLU A 592 -60.86 -47.92 21.70
C GLU A 592 -61.51 -49.20 21.18
N LEU A 593 -62.63 -49.60 21.78
CA LEU A 593 -63.40 -50.80 21.39
C LEU A 593 -64.75 -50.40 20.79
N ASP A 594 -65.10 -50.99 19.65
CA ASP A 594 -66.43 -51.02 19.06
C ASP A 594 -66.94 -52.47 19.11
N THR A 595 -67.98 -52.70 19.91
CA THR A 595 -68.43 -54.04 20.29
C THR A 595 -69.71 -54.49 19.59
N ASP A 596 -70.41 -53.58 18.91
CA ASP A 596 -71.62 -53.88 18.15
C ASP A 596 -71.49 -53.65 16.63
N GLY A 597 -70.33 -53.18 16.19
CA GLY A 597 -69.97 -53.02 14.79
C GLY A 597 -70.60 -51.80 14.13
N ASP A 598 -71.09 -50.82 14.90
CA ASP A 598 -71.67 -49.58 14.39
C ASP A 598 -70.65 -48.48 14.05
N ASN A 599 -69.36 -48.74 14.32
CA ASN A 599 -68.21 -47.81 14.22
C ASN A 599 -68.26 -46.63 15.21
N ILE A 600 -68.98 -46.75 16.32
CA ILE A 600 -68.93 -45.83 17.46
C ILE A 600 -68.14 -46.53 18.57
N VAL A 601 -67.22 -45.80 19.19
CA VAL A 601 -66.44 -46.33 20.32
C VAL A 601 -67.37 -46.52 21.53
N ASP A 602 -67.51 -47.75 21.97
CA ASP A 602 -68.31 -48.16 23.12
C ASP A 602 -67.53 -48.06 24.43
N VAL A 603 -66.25 -48.45 24.39
CA VAL A 603 -65.39 -48.58 25.57
C VAL A 603 -63.99 -48.09 25.25
N THR A 604 -63.34 -47.41 26.19
CA THR A 604 -61.97 -46.93 26.05
C THR A 604 -61.13 -47.34 27.26
N TYR A 605 -59.90 -47.74 27.01
CA TYR A 605 -58.89 -48.06 28.01
C TYR A 605 -57.57 -47.36 27.71
N THR A 606 -56.76 -47.15 28.73
CA THR A 606 -55.36 -46.75 28.61
C THR A 606 -54.51 -47.92 29.06
N VAL A 607 -53.60 -48.36 28.20
CA VAL A 607 -52.60 -49.39 28.50
C VAL A 607 -51.20 -48.81 28.35
N THR A 608 -50.23 -49.43 28.99
CA THR A 608 -48.82 -49.12 28.75
C THR A 608 -48.16 -50.39 28.24
N THR A 609 -47.49 -50.31 27.11
CA THR A 609 -46.67 -51.42 26.59
C THR A 609 -45.52 -51.70 27.55
N ASP A 610 -45.03 -52.93 27.57
CA ASP A 610 -43.88 -53.29 28.37
C ASP A 610 -42.55 -52.88 27.70
N ALA A 611 -41.43 -53.29 28.28
CA ALA A 611 -40.09 -52.98 27.74
C ALA A 611 -39.78 -53.68 26.40
N SER A 612 -40.60 -54.65 25.99
CA SER A 612 -40.52 -55.34 24.70
C SER A 612 -41.48 -54.73 23.67
N GLY A 613 -42.38 -53.83 24.10
CA GLY A 613 -43.41 -53.23 23.25
C GLY A 613 -44.74 -53.97 23.30
N ASP A 614 -44.89 -55.03 24.09
CA ASP A 614 -46.13 -55.81 24.16
C ASP A 614 -47.13 -55.17 25.13
N TRP A 615 -48.41 -55.11 24.76
CA TRP A 615 -49.49 -54.71 25.67
C TRP A 615 -50.55 -55.82 25.78
N SER A 616 -51.20 -55.89 26.94
CA SER A 616 -52.27 -56.86 27.22
C SER A 616 -53.36 -56.22 28.07
N LEU A 617 -54.60 -56.47 27.70
CA LEU A 617 -55.81 -55.95 28.32
C LEU A 617 -56.78 -57.10 28.59
N ASP A 618 -56.89 -57.52 29.83
CA ASP A 618 -57.87 -58.50 30.27
C ASP A 618 -59.25 -57.85 30.46
N SER A 619 -60.19 -58.15 29.55
CA SER A 619 -61.52 -57.52 29.56
C SER A 619 -62.40 -57.95 30.75
N GLU A 620 -62.08 -59.05 31.45
CA GLU A 620 -62.80 -59.45 32.67
C GLU A 620 -62.43 -58.56 33.86
N THR A 621 -61.15 -58.21 33.98
CA THR A 621 -60.60 -57.55 35.18
C THR A 621 -60.25 -56.07 34.99
N ALA A 622 -60.05 -55.62 33.75
CA ALA A 622 -59.70 -54.24 33.47
C ALA A 622 -60.86 -53.29 33.76
N THR A 623 -60.53 -52.09 34.25
CA THR A 623 -61.51 -51.03 34.46
C THR A 623 -61.45 -50.04 33.30
N PRO A 624 -62.53 -49.83 32.54
CA PRO A 624 -62.56 -48.85 31.46
C PRO A 624 -62.32 -47.43 31.96
N ASP A 625 -61.63 -46.61 31.15
CA ASP A 625 -61.56 -45.17 31.36
C ASP A 625 -62.90 -44.49 31.01
N SER A 626 -63.59 -45.02 29.99
CA SER A 626 -64.96 -44.66 29.64
C SER A 626 -65.74 -45.83 29.05
N GLY A 627 -67.07 -45.80 29.19
CA GLY A 627 -67.95 -46.85 28.69
C GLY A 627 -68.14 -48.02 29.67
N SER A 628 -68.68 -49.13 29.17
CA SER A 628 -68.82 -50.39 29.92
C SER A 628 -68.75 -51.57 28.96
N PHE A 629 -67.90 -52.55 29.26
CA PHE A 629 -67.78 -53.76 28.45
C PHE A 629 -69.11 -54.55 28.45
N PRO A 630 -69.69 -54.86 27.27
CA PRO A 630 -70.98 -55.53 27.19
C PRO A 630 -70.86 -57.05 27.43
N THR A 631 -72.01 -57.72 27.53
CA THR A 631 -72.06 -59.19 27.49
C THR A 631 -72.03 -59.63 26.04
N LEU A 632 -71.01 -60.42 25.68
CA LEU A 632 -70.83 -60.95 24.33
C LEU A 632 -71.62 -62.25 24.13
N VAL A 633 -72.09 -62.47 22.91
CA VAL A 633 -72.77 -63.68 22.46
C VAL A 633 -72.09 -64.24 21.21
N ASP A 634 -72.53 -65.42 20.75
CA ASP A 634 -72.00 -66.06 19.55
C ASP A 634 -71.99 -65.12 18.33
N GLN A 635 -70.87 -65.10 17.62
CA GLN A 635 -70.56 -64.25 16.46
C GLN A 635 -70.44 -62.74 16.72
N ASP A 636 -70.41 -62.30 17.99
CA ASP A 636 -70.01 -60.93 18.28
C ASP A 636 -68.55 -60.69 17.84
N VAL A 637 -68.31 -59.51 17.27
CA VAL A 637 -66.99 -59.06 16.82
C VAL A 637 -66.64 -57.77 17.54
N ILE A 638 -65.56 -57.81 18.32
CA ILE A 638 -64.99 -56.61 18.93
C ILE A 638 -63.99 -56.02 17.93
N ASN A 639 -64.31 -54.86 17.35
CA ASN A 639 -63.34 -54.07 16.60
C ASN A 639 -62.52 -53.23 17.58
N ILE A 640 -61.20 -53.25 17.42
CA ILE A 640 -60.25 -52.66 18.37
C ILE A 640 -59.38 -51.67 17.61
N LYS A 641 -59.20 -50.47 18.17
CA LYS A 641 -58.26 -49.46 17.68
C LYS A 641 -57.32 -49.03 18.81
N ALA A 642 -56.03 -49.21 18.62
CA ALA A 642 -54.99 -48.65 19.49
C ALA A 642 -54.49 -47.33 18.90
N THR A 643 -54.36 -46.29 19.69
CA THR A 643 -53.76 -45.00 19.32
C THR A 643 -52.63 -44.68 20.29
N ASP A 644 -51.46 -44.36 19.78
CA ASP A 644 -50.32 -44.02 20.61
C ASP A 644 -50.28 -42.54 21.01
N ASN A 645 -49.20 -42.10 21.66
CA ASN A 645 -49.09 -40.73 22.15
C ASN A 645 -48.85 -39.69 21.05
N SER A 646 -48.24 -40.13 19.95
CA SER A 646 -47.93 -39.33 18.77
C SER A 646 -49.13 -39.26 17.81
N GLY A 647 -50.14 -40.11 18.03
CA GLY A 647 -51.36 -40.17 17.23
C GLY A 647 -51.34 -41.26 16.16
N ASN A 648 -50.31 -42.11 16.09
CA ASN A 648 -50.29 -43.25 15.17
C ASN A 648 -51.32 -44.30 15.62
N THR A 649 -51.88 -45.08 14.69
CA THR A 649 -53.01 -45.97 15.00
C THR A 649 -52.92 -47.36 14.40
N GLY A 650 -53.24 -48.37 15.22
CA GLY A 650 -53.37 -49.77 14.84
C GLY A 650 -54.80 -50.27 15.01
N THR A 651 -55.21 -51.23 14.18
CA THR A 651 -56.54 -51.86 14.31
C THR A 651 -56.47 -53.38 14.29
N GLY A 652 -57.40 -54.03 14.98
CA GLY A 652 -57.55 -55.48 15.06
C GLY A 652 -58.99 -55.87 15.42
N ALA A 653 -59.31 -57.17 15.40
CA ALA A 653 -60.64 -57.64 15.76
C ALA A 653 -60.62 -59.00 16.45
N VAL A 654 -61.52 -59.19 17.43
CA VAL A 654 -61.72 -60.47 18.13
C VAL A 654 -63.13 -60.98 17.88
N THR A 655 -63.27 -62.24 17.48
CA THR A 655 -64.57 -62.89 17.23
C THR A 655 -64.88 -63.94 18.29
N ILE A 656 -66.10 -63.93 18.82
CA ILE A 656 -66.58 -64.91 19.82
C ILE A 656 -67.28 -66.08 19.13
N SER A 657 -66.95 -67.32 19.53
CA SER A 657 -67.60 -68.56 19.05
C SER A 657 -68.01 -69.43 20.24
N VAL A 658 -69.22 -69.96 20.29
CA VAL A 658 -69.68 -70.73 21.47
C VAL A 658 -69.41 -72.24 21.33
N ASP A 659 -69.16 -72.91 22.46
CA ASP A 659 -69.09 -74.36 22.65
C ASP A 659 -70.19 -74.72 23.67
N THR A 660 -71.30 -75.27 23.18
CA THR A 660 -72.55 -75.40 23.92
C THR A 660 -72.53 -76.54 24.92
N ASP A 661 -71.91 -77.68 24.61
CA ASP A 661 -71.85 -78.85 25.49
C ASP A 661 -70.51 -79.03 26.23
N ASN A 662 -69.53 -78.17 25.94
CA ASN A 662 -68.23 -78.07 26.59
C ASN A 662 -67.36 -79.32 26.40
N ASP A 663 -67.45 -79.96 25.25
CA ASP A 663 -66.62 -81.10 24.88
C ASP A 663 -65.23 -80.68 24.33
N GLY A 664 -65.07 -79.40 23.96
CA GLY A 664 -63.84 -78.83 23.41
C GLY A 664 -63.87 -78.57 21.89
N ILE A 665 -65.02 -78.74 21.24
CA ILE A 665 -65.29 -78.33 19.86
C ILE A 665 -66.35 -77.23 19.90
N ASN A 666 -66.21 -76.18 19.08
CA ASN A 666 -67.27 -75.15 19.03
C ASN A 666 -68.46 -75.60 18.17
N ASP A 667 -69.65 -75.07 18.42
CA ASP A 667 -70.90 -75.47 17.76
C ASP A 667 -70.80 -75.45 16.22
N ASN A 668 -70.02 -74.52 15.67
CA ASN A 668 -69.83 -74.41 14.21
C ASN A 668 -68.93 -75.52 13.67
N GLU A 669 -67.91 -75.94 14.42
CA GLU A 669 -67.04 -77.06 14.09
C GLU A 669 -67.78 -78.40 14.23
N GLU A 670 -68.58 -78.58 15.28
CA GLU A 670 -69.40 -79.79 15.50
C GLU A 670 -70.39 -80.04 14.34
N VAL A 671 -71.09 -78.99 13.90
CA VAL A 671 -71.95 -79.04 12.71
C VAL A 671 -71.19 -79.49 11.46
N VAL A 672 -69.90 -79.17 11.36
CA VAL A 672 -69.05 -79.53 10.20
C VAL A 672 -68.62 -81.00 10.26
N ILE A 673 -68.26 -81.50 11.44
CA ILE A 673 -67.80 -82.89 11.62
C ILE A 673 -68.95 -83.88 11.78
N GLY A 674 -70.17 -83.40 12.07
CA GLY A 674 -71.39 -84.19 12.12
C GLY A 674 -71.77 -84.69 13.51
N THR A 675 -71.07 -84.26 14.55
CA THR A 675 -71.42 -84.46 15.96
C THR A 675 -72.59 -83.54 16.35
N ASP A 676 -73.24 -83.80 17.49
CA ASP A 676 -74.36 -82.98 17.97
C ASP A 676 -73.87 -81.89 18.94
N PRO A 677 -74.03 -80.59 18.62
CA PRO A 677 -73.58 -79.47 19.47
C PRO A 677 -74.14 -79.36 20.89
N ASN A 678 -74.98 -80.31 21.29
CA ASN A 678 -75.59 -80.36 22.61
C ASN A 678 -75.33 -81.70 23.32
N ASN A 679 -74.49 -82.55 22.74
CA ASN A 679 -74.19 -83.87 23.24
C ASN A 679 -72.69 -84.17 23.14
N PRO A 680 -71.98 -84.17 24.28
CA PRO A 680 -70.52 -84.21 24.27
C PRO A 680 -69.92 -85.57 23.86
N ASP A 681 -70.72 -86.62 23.62
CA ASP A 681 -70.35 -88.00 23.25
C ASP A 681 -71.43 -88.53 22.29
N THR A 682 -71.18 -88.42 20.98
CA THR A 682 -72.20 -88.60 19.93
C THR A 682 -72.51 -90.08 19.65
N ASP A 683 -71.54 -90.98 19.69
CA ASP A 683 -71.75 -92.42 19.44
C ASP A 683 -72.04 -93.24 20.71
N GLY A 684 -71.79 -92.68 21.89
CA GLY A 684 -72.24 -93.21 23.17
C GLY A 684 -71.33 -94.29 23.76
N ASP A 685 -70.09 -94.37 23.30
CA ASP A 685 -69.10 -95.33 23.76
C ASP A 685 -68.39 -94.91 25.08
N GLY A 686 -68.65 -93.67 25.52
CA GLY A 686 -68.14 -93.08 26.75
C GLY A 686 -66.94 -92.14 26.58
N ILE A 687 -66.51 -91.85 25.36
CA ILE A 687 -65.48 -90.85 25.04
C ILE A 687 -66.14 -89.59 24.46
N ASN A 688 -65.66 -88.40 24.85
CA ASN A 688 -66.24 -87.17 24.33
C ASN A 688 -65.77 -86.87 22.89
N ASP A 689 -66.63 -86.30 22.04
CA ASP A 689 -66.32 -86.00 20.64
C ASP A 689 -65.05 -85.13 20.51
N GLY A 690 -64.94 -84.09 21.34
CA GLY A 690 -63.76 -83.24 21.43
C GLY A 690 -62.48 -83.95 21.84
N GLN A 691 -62.55 -85.02 22.64
CA GLN A 691 -61.38 -85.86 22.94
C GLN A 691 -61.00 -86.70 21.71
N GLU A 692 -61.97 -87.30 21.04
CA GLU A 692 -61.74 -88.15 19.88
C GLU A 692 -61.14 -87.38 18.70
N VAL A 693 -61.65 -86.17 18.44
CA VAL A 693 -61.19 -85.31 17.36
C VAL A 693 -59.84 -84.66 17.68
N ASN A 694 -59.70 -84.07 18.87
CA ASN A 694 -58.52 -83.25 19.18
C ASN A 694 -57.35 -84.04 19.79
N VAL A 695 -57.59 -85.24 20.34
CA VAL A 695 -56.59 -86.00 21.09
C VAL A 695 -56.36 -87.40 20.51
N ASP A 696 -57.39 -88.24 20.47
CA ASP A 696 -57.23 -89.68 20.22
C ASP A 696 -57.21 -90.04 18.72
N ASN A 697 -57.68 -89.14 17.85
CA ASN A 697 -57.86 -89.34 16.40
C ASN A 697 -58.71 -90.58 16.06
N THR A 698 -59.73 -90.82 16.88
CA THR A 698 -60.78 -91.82 16.68
C THR A 698 -61.97 -91.21 15.95
N ASN A 699 -62.98 -92.02 15.62
CA ASN A 699 -64.17 -91.54 14.92
C ASN A 699 -65.33 -91.36 15.91
N PRO A 700 -65.75 -90.13 16.24
CA PRO A 700 -66.78 -89.84 17.26
C PRO A 700 -68.21 -90.20 16.84
N LEU A 701 -68.34 -91.04 15.83
CA LEU A 701 -69.60 -91.48 15.23
C LEU A 701 -69.66 -93.02 15.13
N ASP A 702 -68.72 -93.73 15.75
CA ASP A 702 -68.49 -95.17 15.62
C ASP A 702 -67.94 -95.74 16.94
N ASP A 703 -68.81 -96.42 17.68
CA ASP A 703 -68.56 -96.91 19.04
C ASP A 703 -67.53 -98.05 19.13
N CYS A 704 -67.25 -98.75 18.03
CA CYS A 704 -66.12 -99.69 17.95
C CYS A 704 -64.78 -98.98 17.67
N SER A 705 -64.81 -97.69 17.29
CA SER A 705 -63.64 -96.92 16.91
C SER A 705 -63.11 -96.08 18.07
N SER A 706 -62.70 -96.70 19.19
CA SER A 706 -62.26 -95.91 20.35
C SER A 706 -61.05 -96.44 21.10
N VAL A 707 -60.49 -95.56 21.95
CA VAL A 707 -59.33 -95.86 22.80
C VAL A 707 -59.78 -95.86 24.26
N ASN A 708 -60.01 -97.06 24.81
CA ASN A 708 -60.58 -97.30 26.14
C ASN A 708 -62.07 -96.92 26.29
N GLY A 709 -62.81 -96.78 25.19
CA GLY A 709 -64.27 -96.76 25.22
C GLY A 709 -64.85 -98.15 25.43
N TYR A 710 -66.17 -98.22 25.54
CA TYR A 710 -66.91 -99.47 25.63
C TYR A 710 -67.90 -99.52 24.46
N PRO A 711 -67.65 -100.39 23.46
CA PRO A 711 -68.61 -100.61 22.38
C PRO A 711 -70.00 -100.96 22.92
N LEU A 712 -71.03 -100.61 22.16
CA LEU A 712 -72.40 -100.88 22.53
C LEU A 712 -72.67 -102.39 22.52
N ALA A 713 -73.59 -102.82 23.38
CA ALA A 713 -73.89 -104.23 23.62
C ALA A 713 -74.29 -105.03 22.36
N ASP A 714 -74.93 -104.36 21.38
CA ASP A 714 -75.39 -104.96 20.13
C ASP A 714 -74.44 -104.75 18.94
N SER A 715 -73.26 -104.20 19.19
CA SER A 715 -72.18 -104.08 18.21
C SER A 715 -71.46 -105.42 18.01
N ASP A 716 -70.89 -105.62 16.82
CA ASP A 716 -70.14 -106.81 16.39
C ASP A 716 -68.84 -106.26 15.81
N CYS A 717 -67.86 -106.03 16.70
CA CYS A 717 -66.68 -105.20 16.36
C CYS A 717 -65.63 -105.97 15.54
N ASP A 718 -65.63 -107.29 15.58
CA ASP A 718 -64.68 -108.15 14.86
C ASP A 718 -65.29 -108.93 13.67
N GLU A 719 -66.60 -108.79 13.46
CA GLU A 719 -67.39 -109.33 12.34
C GLU A 719 -67.40 -110.88 12.29
N ASP A 720 -67.29 -111.56 13.43
CA ASP A 720 -67.31 -113.02 13.52
C ASP A 720 -68.76 -113.60 13.55
N GLY A 721 -69.74 -112.74 13.82
CA GLY A 721 -71.16 -113.06 13.90
C GLY A 721 -71.74 -113.11 15.31
N LEU A 722 -70.97 -112.77 16.34
CA LEU A 722 -71.38 -112.59 17.73
C LEU A 722 -71.42 -111.09 18.07
N THR A 723 -72.42 -110.66 18.84
CA THR A 723 -72.40 -109.29 19.39
C THR A 723 -71.49 -109.20 20.61
N THR A 724 -71.02 -108.01 20.98
CA THR A 724 -70.21 -107.76 22.19
C THR A 724 -70.83 -108.40 23.45
N ASP A 725 -72.16 -108.32 23.63
CA ASP A 725 -72.85 -109.01 24.73
C ASP A 725 -72.82 -110.56 24.64
N GLU A 726 -72.84 -111.12 23.43
CA GLU A 726 -72.75 -112.58 23.17
C GLU A 726 -71.33 -113.07 23.42
N GLU A 727 -70.32 -112.33 22.95
CA GLU A 727 -68.91 -112.64 23.13
C GLU A 727 -68.50 -112.58 24.61
N VAL A 728 -68.90 -111.53 25.32
CA VAL A 728 -68.72 -111.43 26.77
C VAL A 728 -69.40 -112.58 27.51
N ALA A 729 -70.55 -113.07 27.01
CA ALA A 729 -71.25 -114.20 27.61
C ALA A 729 -70.57 -115.55 27.36
N LEU A 730 -69.91 -115.71 26.21
CA LEU A 730 -69.15 -116.90 25.82
C LEU A 730 -67.71 -116.88 26.34
N GLY A 731 -67.19 -115.70 26.69
CA GLY A 731 -65.81 -115.50 27.11
C GLY A 731 -64.81 -115.33 25.97
N THR A 732 -65.31 -115.09 24.76
CA THR A 732 -64.52 -114.78 23.56
C THR A 732 -64.06 -113.32 23.57
N ASP A 733 -63.09 -112.99 22.74
CA ASP A 733 -62.47 -111.65 22.69
C ASP A 733 -63.14 -110.77 21.64
N ILE A 734 -63.76 -109.66 22.08
CA ILE A 734 -64.62 -108.76 21.28
C ILE A 734 -63.98 -108.12 20.04
N ASP A 735 -62.65 -108.22 19.96
CA ASP A 735 -61.82 -107.67 18.90
C ASP A 735 -61.10 -108.78 18.09
N ASN A 736 -61.43 -110.06 18.31
CA ASN A 736 -60.73 -111.19 17.71
C ASN A 736 -61.67 -112.36 17.32
N PRO A 737 -61.89 -112.57 16.01
CA PRO A 737 -62.99 -113.42 15.53
C PRO A 737 -62.75 -114.94 15.64
N ASP A 738 -61.61 -115.37 16.21
CA ASP A 738 -61.17 -116.76 16.42
C ASP A 738 -60.32 -116.77 17.71
N THR A 739 -60.98 -116.98 18.84
CA THR A 739 -60.42 -116.78 20.19
C THR A 739 -59.37 -117.83 20.52
N ASP A 740 -59.59 -119.10 20.18
CA ASP A 740 -58.66 -120.19 20.50
C ASP A 740 -57.64 -120.51 19.40
N ASN A 741 -57.79 -119.89 18.23
CA ASN A 741 -56.89 -119.95 17.08
C ASN A 741 -56.74 -121.35 16.46
N ASP A 742 -57.82 -122.12 16.46
CA ASP A 742 -57.86 -123.45 15.87
C ASP A 742 -58.20 -123.44 14.36
N GLY A 743 -58.69 -122.29 13.87
CA GLY A 743 -59.06 -122.04 12.48
C GLY A 743 -60.57 -122.03 12.20
N LEU A 744 -61.40 -122.14 13.22
CA LEU A 744 -62.85 -121.95 13.20
C LEU A 744 -63.17 -120.60 13.89
N LEU A 745 -64.15 -119.83 13.38
CA LEU A 745 -64.51 -118.55 14.01
C LEU A 745 -65.37 -118.80 15.26
N ASP A 746 -65.31 -117.94 16.27
CA ASP A 746 -66.06 -118.16 17.51
C ASP A 746 -67.58 -118.27 17.25
N GLY A 747 -68.10 -117.38 16.39
CA GLY A 747 -69.48 -117.46 15.90
C GLY A 747 -69.82 -118.74 15.12
N GLU A 748 -68.85 -119.34 14.42
CA GLU A 748 -69.00 -120.62 13.71
C GLU A 748 -68.94 -121.82 14.66
N GLU A 749 -68.09 -121.77 15.68
CA GLU A 749 -67.97 -122.78 16.73
C GLU A 749 -69.25 -122.90 17.56
N VAL A 750 -69.82 -121.76 17.95
CA VAL A 750 -71.15 -121.71 18.59
C VAL A 750 -72.22 -122.37 17.73
N MET A 751 -72.10 -122.29 16.39
CA MET A 751 -73.03 -122.95 15.47
C MET A 751 -72.79 -124.45 15.31
N LEU A 752 -71.56 -124.92 15.51
CA LEU A 752 -71.16 -126.33 15.40
C LEU A 752 -71.23 -127.09 16.74
N ASP A 753 -71.62 -126.41 17.82
CA ASP A 753 -71.62 -126.91 19.21
C ASP A 753 -70.21 -127.30 19.72
N THR A 754 -69.14 -126.83 19.04
CA THR A 754 -67.76 -126.83 19.56
C THR A 754 -67.56 -125.66 20.54
N ASN A 755 -66.44 -125.63 21.25
CA ASN A 755 -66.19 -124.62 22.27
C ASN A 755 -65.21 -123.54 21.76
N PRO A 756 -65.65 -122.27 21.58
CA PRO A 756 -64.82 -121.16 21.09
C PRO A 756 -63.53 -120.81 21.84
N ASN A 757 -63.25 -121.55 22.91
CA ASN A 757 -62.13 -121.34 23.81
C ASN A 757 -61.30 -122.62 23.98
N ASP A 758 -61.56 -123.65 23.20
CA ASP A 758 -60.95 -124.97 23.32
C ASP A 758 -60.74 -125.61 21.95
N SER A 759 -59.50 -125.50 21.47
CA SER A 759 -59.12 -125.78 20.09
C SER A 759 -59.25 -127.24 19.63
N ASP A 760 -59.65 -128.16 20.50
CA ASP A 760 -59.77 -129.63 20.29
C ASP A 760 -60.84 -130.13 21.26
N SER A 761 -62.11 -130.04 20.85
CA SER A 761 -63.30 -130.21 21.71
C SER A 761 -63.53 -131.65 22.16
N ASP A 762 -63.01 -132.65 21.45
CA ASP A 762 -63.16 -134.08 21.80
C ASP A 762 -61.89 -134.75 22.35
N ASP A 763 -60.81 -133.99 22.49
CA ASP A 763 -59.52 -134.38 23.08
C ASP A 763 -58.81 -135.54 22.34
N ASP A 764 -59.12 -135.77 21.05
CA ASP A 764 -58.50 -136.85 20.26
C ASP A 764 -57.10 -136.49 19.72
N GLY A 765 -56.75 -135.20 19.77
CA GLY A 765 -55.48 -134.63 19.34
C GLY A 765 -55.51 -133.95 17.96
N ILE A 766 -56.67 -133.78 17.33
CA ILE A 766 -56.91 -132.98 16.12
C ILE A 766 -57.70 -131.72 16.52
N LEU A 767 -57.43 -130.59 15.85
CA LEU A 767 -58.12 -129.33 16.17
C LEU A 767 -59.52 -129.28 15.52
N ASP A 768 -60.51 -128.64 16.14
CA ASP A 768 -61.89 -128.63 15.63
C ASP A 768 -61.96 -128.05 14.21
N GLY A 769 -61.27 -126.93 13.98
CA GLY A 769 -61.12 -126.31 12.67
C GLY A 769 -60.46 -127.25 11.62
N GLN A 770 -59.55 -128.13 12.05
CA GLN A 770 -58.94 -129.13 11.17
C GLN A 770 -59.87 -130.32 10.90
N GLU A 771 -60.70 -130.72 11.85
CA GLU A 771 -61.68 -131.78 11.67
C GLU A 771 -62.84 -131.37 10.75
N VAL A 772 -63.36 -130.16 10.92
CA VAL A 772 -64.33 -129.56 9.99
C VAL A 772 -63.76 -129.52 8.57
N LEU A 773 -62.45 -129.23 8.43
CA LEU A 773 -61.76 -129.23 7.15
C LEU A 773 -61.61 -130.63 6.55
N ASP A 774 -61.27 -131.63 7.36
CA ASP A 774 -61.11 -133.03 6.94
C ASP A 774 -62.46 -133.77 6.78
N GLY A 775 -63.56 -133.16 7.23
CA GLY A 775 -64.92 -133.67 7.15
C GLY A 775 -65.22 -134.74 8.20
N THR A 776 -64.44 -134.76 9.27
CA THR A 776 -64.65 -135.51 10.51
C THR A 776 -65.52 -134.70 11.48
N ASN A 777 -65.98 -135.31 12.56
CA ASN A 777 -66.83 -134.66 13.54
C ASN A 777 -66.01 -134.23 14.77
N PRO A 778 -65.84 -132.93 15.05
CA PRO A 778 -64.99 -132.40 16.14
C PRO A 778 -65.50 -132.65 17.57
N LEU A 779 -66.48 -133.55 17.69
CA LEU A 779 -67.14 -133.89 18.95
C LEU A 779 -67.17 -135.41 19.16
N ASP A 780 -66.46 -136.17 18.31
CA ASP A 780 -66.47 -137.64 18.28
C ASP A 780 -65.05 -138.16 18.05
N ASP A 781 -64.38 -138.48 19.16
CA ASP A 781 -62.99 -138.93 19.23
C ASP A 781 -62.70 -140.23 18.44
N CYS A 782 -63.73 -140.93 17.95
CA CYS A 782 -63.58 -142.09 17.07
C CYS A 782 -63.69 -141.75 15.58
N ASP A 783 -64.20 -140.57 15.20
CA ASP A 783 -64.34 -140.12 13.81
C ASP A 783 -63.13 -139.30 13.37
N HIS A 784 -61.92 -139.83 13.46
CA HIS A 784 -60.70 -139.04 13.21
C HIS A 784 -59.86 -139.50 12.01
N VAL A 785 -59.07 -138.57 11.43
CA VAL A 785 -58.03 -138.89 10.44
C VAL A 785 -56.65 -138.59 11.01
N GLY A 786 -56.07 -139.58 11.68
CA GLY A 786 -54.71 -139.49 12.24
C GLY A 786 -54.63 -138.99 13.67
N GLY A 787 -55.78 -138.79 14.33
CA GLY A 787 -55.93 -138.62 15.76
C GLY A 787 -55.75 -139.92 16.55
N THR A 788 -55.99 -139.85 17.85
CA THR A 788 -55.95 -141.00 18.75
C THR A 788 -57.17 -141.01 19.66
N ALA A 789 -58.14 -141.87 19.34
CA ALA A 789 -59.31 -142.09 20.17
C ALA A 789 -58.97 -142.33 21.65
N LEU A 790 -59.86 -141.87 22.53
CA LEU A 790 -59.63 -141.88 23.97
C LEU A 790 -59.55 -143.32 24.53
N PRO A 791 -58.82 -143.54 25.64
CA PRO A 791 -58.56 -144.89 26.18
C PRO A 791 -59.82 -145.72 26.53
N ASP A 792 -60.92 -145.05 26.83
CA ASP A 792 -62.19 -145.67 27.24
C ASP A 792 -63.18 -145.85 26.07
N SER A 793 -62.83 -145.38 24.88
CA SER A 793 -63.66 -145.47 23.66
C SER A 793 -63.61 -146.88 23.06
N ASP A 794 -64.67 -147.30 22.38
CA ASP A 794 -64.85 -148.60 21.72
C ASP A 794 -65.23 -148.30 20.27
N CYS A 795 -64.24 -147.88 19.48
CA CYS A 795 -64.45 -147.27 18.16
C CYS A 795 -64.92 -148.28 17.11
N ASP A 796 -64.55 -149.55 17.24
CA ASP A 796 -64.99 -150.62 16.35
C ASP A 796 -66.26 -151.37 16.82
N GLY A 797 -66.67 -151.16 18.08
CA GLY A 797 -67.87 -151.72 18.68
C GLY A 797 -67.79 -153.22 18.99
N ASP A 798 -66.58 -153.80 19.08
CA ASP A 798 -66.36 -155.21 19.39
C ASP A 798 -66.58 -155.52 20.91
N GLY A 799 -66.65 -154.46 21.72
CA GLY A 799 -66.87 -154.51 23.16
C GLY A 799 -65.60 -154.45 24.01
N LEU A 800 -64.45 -154.20 23.40
CA LEU A 800 -63.19 -153.83 24.04
C LEU A 800 -62.99 -152.30 23.92
N THR A 801 -62.32 -151.69 24.90
CA THR A 801 -61.96 -150.27 24.78
C THR A 801 -60.58 -150.14 24.14
N THR A 802 -60.25 -148.98 23.57
CA THR A 802 -58.95 -148.65 22.98
C THR A 802 -57.78 -149.08 23.89
N ALA A 803 -57.90 -148.82 25.20
CA ALA A 803 -56.90 -149.25 26.19
C ALA A 803 -56.84 -150.78 26.42
N GLN A 804 -57.97 -151.48 26.31
CA GLN A 804 -58.01 -152.94 26.41
C GLN A 804 -57.39 -153.59 25.18
N GLU A 805 -57.62 -153.01 24.01
CA GLU A 805 -57.09 -153.46 22.73
C GLU A 805 -55.59 -153.24 22.62
N ASP A 806 -55.10 -152.07 23.03
CA ASP A 806 -53.67 -151.80 23.20
C ASP A 806 -53.00 -152.81 24.16
N ALA A 807 -53.68 -153.20 25.24
CA ALA A 807 -53.15 -154.16 26.20
C ALA A 807 -53.05 -155.59 25.65
N ILE A 808 -53.88 -155.96 24.67
CA ILE A 808 -53.85 -157.28 24.02
C ILE A 808 -53.19 -157.25 22.62
N GLY A 809 -52.87 -156.06 22.11
CA GLY A 809 -52.25 -155.81 20.81
C GLY A 809 -53.20 -155.98 19.62
N THR A 810 -54.50 -155.68 19.80
CA THR A 810 -55.47 -155.52 18.69
C THR A 810 -55.53 -154.06 18.25
N ASP A 811 -56.08 -153.82 17.07
CA ASP A 811 -56.15 -152.51 16.44
C ASP A 811 -57.52 -151.90 16.76
N PRO A 812 -57.59 -150.77 17.49
CA PRO A 812 -58.84 -150.28 18.09
C PRO A 812 -59.90 -149.78 17.10
N ASP A 813 -59.52 -149.67 15.82
CA ASP A 813 -60.43 -149.29 14.74
C ASP A 813 -60.90 -150.50 13.90
N VAL A 814 -60.58 -151.75 14.30
CA VAL A 814 -60.84 -152.97 13.49
C VAL A 814 -61.31 -154.20 14.28
N ALA A 815 -62.64 -154.44 14.22
CA ALA A 815 -63.36 -155.53 14.91
C ALA A 815 -63.02 -156.99 14.53
#